data_AF-A0A0M9EYF5-F1
#
_entry.id   AF-A0A0M9EYF5-F1
#
_cell.length_a   1.000
_cell.length_b   1.000
_cell.length_c   1.000
_cell.angle_alpha   90.00
_cell.angle_beta   90.00
_cell.angle_gamma   90.00
#
_symmetry.space_group_name_H-M   'P 1'
#
loop_
_entity.id
_entity.type
_entity.pdbx_description
1 polymer ?
#
loop_
_entity_poly.entity_id
_entity_poly.type
_entity_poly.pdbx_seq_one_letter_code
_entity_poly.pdbx_strand_id
1 'polypeptide(L)'
;MEVAALLAPVKRERSPSSEHTLEAPRAKRQADEQTGVTRTPVKFPWRECQELDDVQRLKIKEKAVKQAKENCNKIRALLVPALAAVDEDPDSKNAVIIGRKIIQQWLDQDDTTQQALKNHQVLVGVEGPTGAGKSSFLGSLLRIPELLPMGQDNDTPGHEFRAEITFRPKVEVENDLESLLKELNRYKDLITNKFHEEDDDAQDKADAITESRNKIEYELPKIKAVWGIEKDYLEQAVASCPEFRTYADVAQGILRKNNHVLKLLDSGRVETHYSTAKKLAGIIKPYLDSSVMSVGSHVKFALWPLVKEVHIYAKSEILKSGITLVDLPGCGDATASRSEVAQKVSSDLDVRIIVTPIIRATDEKQGQALMQSGFDEAQMRIRGKLDGNGFGVVVSKMDGINVDSYIDGCDELLNDEQVAQERDRLTYLKEESQRLRPKYTTLRNNKKTAETRKKAAQDKYNTALENQRRKPSAIPGQDAERLMKIQAVVDQHNEAYADADRKLDEYETHCRKVDDELVYLKDWLAHRASQTRNKRVMKRMRENFAIRQRGFGEASTTKKTQNEEDQRFTGIPAVEQWLHRATLNKREKHLDEILDGYQSQLAMMRIYSQTSGKHGDFDFTRDEVEQAVARTHSIFVEKLSATLKGAAMEIENLDPLEHRDRAIRKFVAEANNIAFRWAYKFPDDKQSTLKISFVKRL
;
A
#
# COMPACT_ATOMS: atom_id res chain seq x y z
N MET A 1 11.35 76.72 -48.29
CA MET A 1 12.01 75.67 -49.08
C MET A 1 12.05 74.40 -48.24
N GLU A 2 11.66 73.30 -48.87
CA GLU A 2 11.29 71.92 -48.45
C GLU A 2 12.26 71.14 -47.53
N VAL A 3 12.04 69.95 -46.92
CA VAL A 3 10.95 68.99 -46.58
C VAL A 3 11.61 67.82 -45.76
N ALA A 4 10.90 67.21 -44.77
CA ALA A 4 10.98 65.82 -44.19
C ALA A 4 12.32 65.23 -43.63
N ALA A 5 12.42 64.20 -42.75
CA ALA A 5 11.55 63.42 -41.85
C ALA A 5 12.40 62.45 -40.97
N LEU A 6 11.82 62.01 -39.84
CA LEU A 6 11.91 60.72 -39.10
C LEU A 6 12.97 60.42 -38.01
N LEU A 7 12.50 59.60 -37.06
CA LEU A 7 12.82 59.44 -35.64
C LEU A 7 13.71 58.22 -35.31
N ALA A 8 14.44 58.29 -34.19
CA ALA A 8 15.01 57.16 -33.44
C ALA A 8 14.96 57.43 -31.92
N PRO A 9 14.84 56.40 -31.06
CA PRO A 9 15.58 56.38 -29.79
C PRO A 9 16.15 54.98 -29.44
N VAL A 10 17.44 54.83 -29.08
CA VAL A 10 18.12 54.88 -27.75
C VAL A 10 17.94 53.63 -26.85
N LYS A 11 19.09 53.13 -26.33
CA LYS A 11 19.32 51.93 -25.48
C LYS A 11 19.43 52.25 -23.96
N ARG A 12 19.23 51.19 -23.14
CA ARG A 12 19.80 50.80 -21.80
C ARG A 12 18.68 50.45 -20.80
N GLU A 13 18.72 49.46 -19.90
CA GLU A 13 19.70 48.48 -19.35
C GLU A 13 18.90 47.45 -18.50
N ARG A 14 19.43 46.22 -18.24
CA ARG A 14 19.38 45.48 -16.94
C ARG A 14 19.83 44.01 -17.06
N SER A 15 20.54 43.54 -16.03
CA SER A 15 20.70 42.15 -15.55
C SER A 15 20.39 42.15 -14.03
N PRO A 16 20.34 41.05 -13.24
CA PRO A 16 20.39 39.59 -13.51
C PRO A 16 19.33 38.74 -12.73
N SER A 17 19.04 37.48 -13.11
CA SER A 17 18.53 36.45 -12.15
C SER A 17 18.57 34.99 -12.65
N SER A 18 19.17 34.15 -11.81
CA SER A 18 18.87 32.75 -11.43
C SER A 18 18.85 31.59 -12.45
N GLU A 19 19.84 30.72 -12.25
CA GLU A 19 19.82 29.23 -12.26
C GLU A 19 19.21 28.47 -13.45
N HIS A 20 20.14 27.81 -14.15
CA HIS A 20 19.96 26.99 -15.33
C HIS A 20 19.04 25.78 -15.11
N THR A 21 17.82 25.84 -15.63
CA THR A 21 17.13 24.65 -16.12
C THR A 21 17.76 24.28 -17.46
N LEU A 22 18.33 23.08 -17.60
CA LEU A 22 18.80 22.56 -18.89
C LEU A 22 17.58 22.30 -19.79
N GLU A 23 17.14 23.33 -20.52
CA GLU A 23 16.20 23.18 -21.63
C GLU A 23 16.85 22.31 -22.73
N ALA A 24 16.13 21.27 -23.16
CA ALA A 24 16.50 20.47 -24.32
C ALA A 24 16.67 21.38 -25.56
N PRO A 25 17.58 21.05 -26.50
CA PRO A 25 17.87 21.93 -27.62
C PRO A 25 16.61 22.16 -28.46
N ARG A 26 16.18 23.43 -28.58
CA ARG A 26 15.14 23.80 -29.54
C ARG A 26 15.63 23.42 -30.94
N ALA A 27 14.97 22.44 -31.54
CA ALA A 27 15.22 22.02 -32.91
C ALA A 27 15.11 23.23 -33.84
N LYS A 28 16.23 23.60 -34.47
CA LYS A 28 16.27 24.63 -35.50
C LYS A 28 15.39 24.17 -36.66
N ARG A 29 14.40 25.01 -37.02
CA ARG A 29 13.55 24.82 -38.19
C ARG A 29 14.42 25.06 -39.44
N GLN A 30 14.68 24.02 -40.21
CA GLN A 30 15.05 24.16 -41.62
C GLN A 30 13.82 23.79 -42.44
N ALA A 31 13.41 24.70 -43.30
CA ALA A 31 12.34 24.49 -44.26
C ALA A 31 12.97 24.04 -45.58
N ASP A 32 12.44 22.96 -46.15
CA ASP A 32 12.73 22.54 -47.52
C ASP A 32 11.39 22.35 -48.23
N GLU A 33 11.25 22.90 -49.43
CA GLU A 33 9.95 23.23 -50.06
C GLU A 33 9.18 22.06 -50.67
N GLN A 34 9.61 20.80 -50.52
CA GLN A 34 8.97 19.67 -51.22
C GLN A 34 8.69 18.41 -50.39
N THR A 35 8.94 18.41 -49.08
CA THR A 35 8.52 17.29 -48.21
C THR A 35 7.91 17.82 -46.93
N GLY A 36 6.69 17.38 -46.62
CA GLY A 36 6.00 17.75 -45.38
C GLY A 36 6.90 17.53 -44.17
N VAL A 37 6.85 18.47 -43.21
CA VAL A 37 7.67 18.48 -41.99
C VAL A 37 7.61 17.12 -41.27
N THR A 38 8.56 16.24 -41.54
CA THR A 38 8.80 15.02 -40.77
C THR A 38 9.43 15.45 -39.45
N ARG A 39 8.58 15.68 -38.44
CA ARG A 39 9.05 15.86 -37.06
C ARG A 39 9.84 14.61 -36.70
N THR A 40 11.11 14.78 -36.32
CA THR A 40 11.96 13.72 -35.80
C THR A 40 11.20 13.01 -34.66
N PRO A 41 11.09 11.68 -34.66
CA PRO A 41 10.36 10.97 -33.62
C PRO A 41 10.96 11.32 -32.26
N VAL A 42 10.11 11.73 -31.32
CA VAL A 42 10.53 12.07 -29.96
C VAL A 42 11.15 10.83 -29.34
N LYS A 43 12.47 10.87 -29.13
CA LYS A 43 13.22 9.82 -28.44
C LYS A 43 12.97 9.93 -26.94
N PHE A 44 12.39 8.88 -26.35
CA PHE A 44 12.15 8.84 -24.92
C PHE A 44 13.33 8.14 -24.22
N PRO A 45 13.94 8.75 -23.18
CA PRO A 45 15.08 8.16 -22.48
C PRO A 45 14.81 6.76 -21.91
N TRP A 46 13.56 6.48 -21.51
CA TRP A 46 13.17 5.17 -20.98
C TRP A 46 13.19 4.03 -22.03
N ARG A 47 13.18 4.35 -23.34
CA ARG A 47 13.34 3.36 -24.41
C ARG A 47 14.81 3.07 -24.75
N GLU A 48 15.71 3.98 -24.41
CA GLU A 48 17.15 3.89 -24.74
C GLU A 48 17.99 3.51 -23.51
N CYS A 49 17.37 3.18 -22.37
CA CYS A 49 18.09 2.87 -21.13
C CYS A 49 18.59 1.43 -21.02
N GLN A 50 18.47 0.58 -22.05
CA GLN A 50 18.74 -0.87 -21.94
C GLN A 50 20.17 -1.21 -21.49
N GLU A 51 21.15 -0.38 -21.87
CA GLU A 51 22.58 -0.56 -21.55
C GLU A 51 22.98 -0.08 -20.14
N LEU A 52 22.05 0.49 -19.37
CA LEU A 52 22.31 0.99 -18.01
C LEU A 52 22.11 -0.10 -16.96
N ASP A 53 22.67 0.12 -15.77
CA ASP A 53 22.44 -0.76 -14.61
C ASP A 53 20.95 -0.82 -14.23
N ASP A 54 20.50 -1.99 -13.75
CA ASP A 54 19.09 -2.26 -13.44
C ASP A 54 18.46 -1.21 -12.52
N VAL A 55 19.18 -0.75 -11.50
CA VAL A 55 18.68 0.27 -10.58
C VAL A 55 18.51 1.62 -11.27
N GLN A 56 19.41 1.97 -12.18
CA GLN A 56 19.34 3.21 -12.95
C GLN A 56 18.19 3.16 -13.97
N ARG A 57 18.03 2.04 -14.67
CA ARG A 57 16.92 1.80 -15.60
C ARG A 57 15.58 1.99 -14.92
N LEU A 58 15.41 1.37 -13.75
CA LEU A 58 14.18 1.48 -12.96
C LEU A 58 13.89 2.93 -12.55
N LYS A 59 14.90 3.66 -12.05
CA LYS A 59 14.73 5.08 -11.67
C LYS A 59 14.30 5.96 -12.85
N ILE A 60 14.85 5.71 -14.04
CA ILE A 60 14.45 6.44 -15.26
C ILE A 60 12.99 6.16 -15.58
N LYS A 61 12.58 4.89 -15.56
CA LYS A 61 11.21 4.46 -15.86
C LYS A 61 10.20 4.97 -14.82
N GLU A 62 10.51 4.87 -13.53
CA GLU A 62 9.67 5.43 -12.44
C GLU A 62 9.46 6.93 -12.59
N LYS A 63 10.54 7.68 -12.91
CA LYS A 63 10.46 9.12 -13.18
C LYS A 63 9.59 9.42 -14.40
N ALA A 64 9.73 8.62 -15.46
CA ALA A 64 8.94 8.77 -16.68
C ALA A 64 7.44 8.51 -16.42
N VAL A 65 7.09 7.46 -15.66
CA VAL A 65 5.70 7.17 -15.28
C VAL A 65 5.11 8.31 -14.46
N LYS A 66 5.86 8.85 -13.49
CA LYS A 66 5.41 9.99 -12.69
C LYS A 66 5.09 11.20 -13.57
N GLN A 67 6.00 11.54 -14.48
CA GLN A 67 5.82 12.67 -15.40
C GLN A 67 4.64 12.43 -16.38
N ALA A 68 4.50 11.21 -16.90
CA ALA A 68 3.41 10.85 -17.80
C ALA A 68 2.05 10.96 -17.09
N LYS A 69 1.94 10.45 -15.87
CA LYS A 69 0.74 10.56 -15.03
C LYS A 69 0.36 12.01 -14.73
N GLU A 70 1.33 12.84 -14.32
CA GLU A 70 1.09 14.26 -14.03
C GLU A 70 0.55 15.01 -15.27
N ASN A 71 1.10 14.72 -16.46
CA ASN A 71 0.65 15.33 -17.70
C ASN A 71 -0.72 14.80 -18.15
N CYS A 72 -0.97 13.49 -18.05
CA CYS A 72 -2.28 12.92 -18.37
C CYS A 72 -3.38 13.48 -17.45
N ASN A 73 -3.09 13.69 -16.16
CA ASN A 73 -4.02 14.36 -15.25
C ASN A 73 -4.36 15.80 -15.67
N LYS A 74 -3.38 16.57 -16.16
CA LYS A 74 -3.63 17.91 -16.71
C LYS A 74 -4.52 17.85 -17.94
N ILE A 75 -4.30 16.87 -18.82
CA ILE A 75 -5.11 16.71 -20.02
C ILE A 75 -6.53 16.26 -19.66
N ARG A 76 -6.68 15.30 -18.74
CA ARG A 76 -7.96 14.86 -18.18
C ARG A 76 -8.76 16.04 -17.61
N ALA A 77 -8.12 16.94 -16.87
CA ALA A 77 -8.75 18.13 -16.32
C ALA A 77 -9.31 19.10 -17.39
N LEU A 78 -8.79 19.03 -18.63
CA LEU A 78 -9.31 19.80 -19.77
C LEU A 78 -10.39 19.04 -20.55
N LEU A 79 -10.23 17.72 -20.69
CA LEU A 79 -11.13 16.88 -21.48
C LEU A 79 -12.46 16.58 -20.77
N VAL A 80 -12.44 16.36 -19.45
CA VAL A 80 -13.66 16.03 -18.69
C VAL A 80 -14.70 17.15 -18.76
N PRO A 81 -14.36 18.45 -18.54
CA PRO A 81 -15.32 19.53 -18.72
C PRO A 81 -15.78 19.69 -20.17
N ALA A 82 -14.88 19.49 -21.14
CA ALA A 82 -15.22 19.59 -22.56
C ALA A 82 -16.23 18.52 -22.99
N LEU A 83 -16.16 17.31 -22.41
CA LEU A 83 -17.14 16.26 -22.64
C LEU A 83 -18.50 16.60 -22.02
N ALA A 84 -18.51 17.12 -20.80
CA ALA A 84 -19.76 17.51 -20.11
C ALA A 84 -20.50 18.63 -20.85
N ALA A 85 -19.78 19.62 -21.40
CA ALA A 85 -20.38 20.70 -22.18
C ALA A 85 -21.01 20.22 -23.51
N VAL A 86 -20.54 19.10 -24.06
CA VAL A 86 -21.10 18.49 -25.28
C VAL A 86 -22.38 17.70 -24.98
N ASP A 87 -22.53 17.18 -23.76
CA ASP A 87 -23.70 16.39 -23.33
C ASP A 87 -24.96 17.26 -23.08
N GLU A 88 -24.81 18.58 -22.99
CA GLU A 88 -25.91 19.53 -22.80
C GLU A 88 -26.62 19.95 -24.10
N ASP A 89 -26.08 19.60 -25.29
CA ASP A 89 -26.64 19.99 -26.59
C ASP A 89 -27.32 18.80 -27.32
N PRO A 90 -28.67 18.74 -27.36
CA PRO A 90 -29.41 17.64 -27.97
C PRO A 90 -29.37 17.61 -29.52
N ASP A 91 -28.87 18.65 -30.20
CA ASP A 91 -28.82 18.75 -31.68
C ASP A 91 -27.44 18.40 -32.29
N SER A 92 -26.60 17.68 -31.55
CA SER A 92 -25.20 17.45 -31.90
C SER A 92 -24.98 16.62 -33.20
N LYS A 93 -24.22 17.19 -34.15
CA LYS A 93 -23.89 16.58 -35.46
C LYS A 93 -22.97 15.34 -35.34
N ASN A 94 -22.95 14.47 -36.35
CA ASN A 94 -22.09 13.26 -36.43
C ASN A 94 -20.60 13.50 -36.11
N ALA A 95 -20.02 14.63 -36.53
CA ALA A 95 -18.62 14.96 -36.23
C ALA A 95 -18.37 15.22 -34.73
N VAL A 96 -19.36 15.80 -34.02
CA VAL A 96 -19.30 16.01 -32.57
C VAL A 96 -19.47 14.67 -31.83
N ILE A 97 -20.30 13.76 -32.36
CA ILE A 97 -20.46 12.39 -31.84
C ILE A 97 -19.17 11.58 -31.98
N ILE A 98 -18.44 11.71 -33.09
CA ILE A 98 -17.14 11.03 -33.29
C ILE A 98 -16.09 11.59 -32.31
N GLY A 99 -15.99 12.93 -32.18
CA GLY A 99 -15.11 13.56 -31.19
C GLY A 99 -15.41 13.13 -29.75
N ARG A 100 -16.70 13.02 -29.40
CA ARG A 100 -17.17 12.54 -28.09
C ARG A 100 -16.68 11.13 -27.79
N LYS A 101 -16.90 10.18 -28.71
CA LYS A 101 -16.47 8.78 -28.54
C LYS A 101 -14.96 8.67 -28.35
N ILE A 102 -14.18 9.48 -29.06
CA ILE A 102 -12.71 9.50 -28.96
C ILE A 102 -12.26 10.01 -27.59
N ILE A 103 -12.86 11.10 -27.10
CA ILE A 103 -12.53 11.66 -25.78
C ILE A 103 -12.89 10.64 -24.69
N GLN A 104 -14.07 10.02 -24.77
CA GLN A 104 -14.48 8.96 -23.84
C GLN A 104 -13.50 7.79 -23.86
N GLN A 105 -13.14 7.29 -25.04
CA GLN A 105 -12.16 6.21 -25.19
C GLN A 105 -10.80 6.57 -24.58
N TRP A 106 -10.34 7.82 -24.73
CA TRP A 106 -9.11 8.29 -24.11
C TRP A 106 -9.18 8.28 -22.59
N LEU A 107 -10.30 8.74 -22.02
CA LEU A 107 -10.55 8.75 -20.57
C LEU A 107 -10.62 7.33 -20.00
N ASP A 108 -11.29 6.41 -20.70
CA ASP A 108 -11.39 5.00 -20.30
C ASP A 108 -10.01 4.31 -20.33
N GLN A 109 -9.18 4.60 -21.34
CA GLN A 109 -7.79 4.13 -21.40
C GLN A 109 -6.91 4.73 -20.29
N ASP A 110 -7.13 6.00 -19.93
CA ASP A 110 -6.44 6.65 -18.81
C ASP A 110 -6.83 5.99 -17.49
N ASP A 111 -8.13 5.77 -17.28
CA ASP A 111 -8.63 5.08 -16.08
C ASP A 111 -8.07 3.66 -15.98
N THR A 112 -8.02 2.92 -17.10
CA THR A 112 -7.42 1.58 -17.16
C THR A 112 -5.92 1.63 -16.80
N THR A 113 -5.16 2.56 -17.36
CA THR A 113 -3.72 2.73 -17.09
C THR A 113 -3.47 3.14 -15.64
N GLN A 114 -4.26 4.06 -15.11
CA GLN A 114 -4.15 4.51 -13.72
C GLN A 114 -4.55 3.41 -12.73
N GLN A 115 -5.57 2.60 -13.05
CA GLN A 115 -5.95 1.43 -12.25
C GLN A 115 -4.86 0.36 -12.27
N ALA A 116 -4.29 0.05 -13.45
CA ALA A 116 -3.18 -0.89 -13.57
C ALA A 116 -1.96 -0.45 -12.73
N LEU A 117 -1.64 0.84 -12.72
CA LEU A 117 -0.58 1.40 -11.89
C LEU A 117 -0.89 1.32 -10.38
N LYS A 118 -2.14 1.56 -9.97
CA LYS A 118 -2.57 1.47 -8.56
C LYS A 118 -2.61 0.04 -8.04
N ASN A 119 -3.00 -0.90 -8.90
CA ASN A 119 -3.19 -2.30 -8.56
C ASN A 119 -1.91 -3.13 -8.72
N HIS A 120 -0.79 -2.50 -9.11
CA HIS A 120 0.48 -3.18 -9.20
C HIS A 120 0.93 -3.71 -7.85
N GLN A 121 1.13 -5.02 -7.80
CA GLN A 121 1.65 -5.70 -6.63
C GLN A 121 2.66 -6.76 -7.07
N VAL A 122 3.74 -6.86 -6.30
CA VAL A 122 4.71 -7.94 -6.35
C VAL A 122 4.56 -8.74 -5.07
N LEU A 123 4.00 -9.95 -5.19
CA LEU A 123 3.64 -10.78 -4.06
C LEU A 123 4.87 -11.54 -3.55
N VAL A 124 5.25 -11.25 -2.31
CA VAL A 124 6.36 -11.90 -1.62
C VAL A 124 5.79 -12.77 -0.50
N GLY A 125 5.76 -14.08 -0.71
CA GLY A 125 5.24 -15.03 0.27
C GLY A 125 6.27 -15.38 1.33
N VAL A 126 5.87 -15.34 2.60
CA VAL A 126 6.68 -15.74 3.74
C VAL A 126 6.09 -17.01 4.34
N GLU A 127 6.80 -18.11 4.17
CA GLU A 127 6.39 -19.46 4.57
C GLU A 127 7.28 -19.98 5.70
N GLY A 128 6.78 -20.93 6.49
CA GLY A 128 7.53 -21.55 7.59
C GLY A 128 6.63 -22.04 8.71
N PRO A 129 7.05 -23.02 9.52
CA PRO A 129 6.21 -23.61 10.56
C PRO A 129 5.81 -22.60 11.66
N THR A 130 4.83 -22.93 12.51
CA THR A 130 4.50 -22.05 13.64
C THR A 130 5.68 -21.97 14.59
N GLY A 131 5.87 -20.79 15.17
CA GLY A 131 7.04 -20.54 16.02
C GLY A 131 8.37 -20.45 15.25
N ALA A 132 8.36 -20.48 13.91
CA ALA A 132 9.56 -20.25 13.11
C ALA A 132 10.07 -18.79 13.17
N GLY A 133 9.32 -17.86 13.74
CA GLY A 133 9.70 -16.44 13.80
C GLY A 133 9.28 -15.61 12.59
N LYS A 134 8.32 -16.08 11.78
CA LYS A 134 7.76 -15.34 10.62
C LYS A 134 7.26 -13.95 10.99
N SER A 135 6.39 -13.86 11.99
CA SER A 135 5.80 -12.58 12.43
C SER A 135 6.87 -11.62 12.98
N SER A 136 7.87 -12.13 13.71
CA SER A 136 9.03 -11.34 14.16
C SER A 136 9.85 -10.80 12.98
N PHE A 137 10.10 -11.65 11.98
CA PHE A 137 10.81 -11.28 10.77
C PHE A 137 10.06 -10.21 9.97
N LEU A 138 8.75 -10.40 9.74
CA LEU A 138 7.89 -9.43 9.05
C LEU A 138 7.84 -8.10 9.79
N GLY A 139 7.64 -8.11 11.12
CA GLY A 139 7.64 -6.89 11.94
C GLY A 139 8.97 -6.15 11.87
N SER A 140 10.09 -6.88 11.84
CA SER A 140 11.43 -6.29 11.70
C SER A 140 11.69 -5.73 10.30
N LEU A 141 11.26 -6.44 9.25
CA LEU A 141 11.39 -6.02 7.85
C LEU A 141 10.55 -4.76 7.57
N LEU A 142 9.34 -4.70 8.12
CA LEU A 142 8.48 -3.53 8.03
C LEU A 142 8.97 -2.36 8.91
N ARG A 143 9.86 -2.64 9.88
CA ARG A 143 10.27 -1.73 10.97
C ARG A 143 9.11 -1.29 11.86
N ILE A 144 8.11 -2.17 12.00
CA ILE A 144 6.88 -1.95 12.77
C ILE A 144 6.61 -3.25 13.57
N PRO A 145 7.30 -3.45 14.70
CA PRO A 145 7.27 -4.72 15.43
C PRO A 145 5.88 -5.10 15.99
N GLU A 146 5.03 -4.11 16.28
CA GLU A 146 3.71 -4.30 16.90
C GLU A 146 2.57 -4.60 15.90
N LEU A 147 2.81 -4.53 14.59
CA LEU A 147 1.72 -4.61 13.59
C LEU A 147 1.09 -6.01 13.53
N LEU A 148 1.91 -7.03 13.72
CA LEU A 148 1.49 -8.40 13.89
C LEU A 148 1.47 -8.71 15.39
N PRO A 149 0.59 -9.60 15.88
CA PRO A 149 0.41 -9.86 17.32
C PRO A 149 1.69 -10.40 17.98
N MET A 150 2.58 -9.48 18.34
CA MET A 150 3.89 -9.66 18.97
C MET A 150 4.11 -8.40 19.81
N GLY A 151 3.83 -8.48 21.11
CA GLY A 151 3.86 -7.31 21.99
C GLY A 151 5.29 -6.84 22.29
N GLN A 152 5.57 -5.55 22.04
CA GLN A 152 6.37 -4.62 22.86
C GLN A 152 6.16 -3.16 22.39
N ASP A 153 6.09 -2.23 23.35
CA ASP A 153 5.58 -0.85 23.22
C ASP A 153 6.44 0.11 22.37
N ASN A 154 5.90 0.64 21.27
CA ASN A 154 6.41 1.83 20.57
C ASN A 154 5.27 2.62 19.87
N ASP A 155 4.73 3.62 20.56
CA ASP A 155 3.78 4.59 20.01
C ASP A 155 4.52 5.72 19.28
N THR A 156 4.68 5.64 17.96
CA THR A 156 5.10 6.78 17.12
C THR A 156 3.90 7.45 16.46
N PRO A 157 3.58 8.71 16.78
CA PRO A 157 2.55 9.49 16.08
C PRO A 157 2.93 9.73 14.60
N GLY A 158 1.96 9.61 13.68
CA GLY A 158 2.12 10.00 12.26
C GLY A 158 1.93 8.89 11.21
N HIS A 159 1.76 7.64 11.63
CA HIS A 159 1.43 6.52 10.76
C HIS A 159 -0.05 6.15 10.91
N GLU A 160 -0.89 6.63 9.99
CA GLU A 160 -2.25 6.09 9.86
C GLU A 160 -2.15 4.68 9.26
N PHE A 161 -2.67 3.70 10.00
CA PHE A 161 -2.77 2.31 9.57
C PHE A 161 -4.20 2.02 9.11
N ARG A 162 -4.32 1.22 8.07
CA ARG A 162 -5.60 0.79 7.50
C ARG A 162 -5.59 -0.73 7.39
N ALA A 163 -6.69 -1.38 7.75
CA ALA A 163 -6.90 -2.78 7.42
C ALA A 163 -8.22 -2.98 6.70
N GLU A 164 -8.21 -3.83 5.69
CA GLU A 164 -9.37 -4.32 4.96
C GLU A 164 -9.50 -5.81 5.22
N ILE A 165 -10.58 -6.21 5.88
CA ILE A 165 -10.93 -7.60 6.15
C ILE A 165 -11.95 -8.02 5.09
N THR A 166 -11.61 -9.01 4.27
CA THR A 166 -12.52 -9.60 3.31
C THR A 166 -13.05 -10.92 3.86
N PHE A 167 -14.37 -11.04 3.93
CA PHE A 167 -15.03 -12.28 4.33
C PHE A 167 -15.27 -13.19 3.12
N ARG A 168 -15.42 -14.48 3.39
CA ARG A 168 -15.86 -15.45 2.39
C ARG A 168 -17.27 -15.08 1.91
N PRO A 169 -17.57 -15.25 0.61
CA PRO A 169 -18.94 -15.06 0.12
C PRO A 169 -19.92 -15.93 0.89
N LYS A 170 -21.06 -15.35 1.29
CA LYS A 170 -22.11 -16.05 2.04
C LYS A 170 -22.54 -17.37 1.38
N VAL A 171 -22.65 -17.37 0.06
CA VAL A 171 -23.03 -18.56 -0.74
C VAL A 171 -22.00 -19.68 -0.58
N GLU A 172 -20.69 -19.38 -0.53
CA GLU A 172 -19.67 -20.41 -0.30
C GLU A 172 -19.78 -21.01 1.10
N VAL A 173 -20.02 -20.18 2.12
CA VAL A 173 -20.19 -20.64 3.50
C VAL A 173 -21.44 -21.51 3.65
N GLU A 174 -22.54 -21.14 2.97
CA GLU A 174 -23.77 -21.91 2.92
C GLU A 174 -23.56 -23.27 2.23
N ASN A 175 -22.84 -23.30 1.11
CA ASN A 175 -22.52 -24.52 0.37
C ASN A 175 -21.63 -25.47 1.18
N ASP A 176 -20.60 -24.96 1.87
CA ASP A 176 -19.74 -25.77 2.74
C ASP A 176 -20.55 -26.42 3.87
N LEU A 177 -21.46 -25.64 4.46
CA LEU A 177 -22.35 -26.12 5.50
C LEU A 177 -23.31 -27.19 4.96
N GLU A 178 -23.91 -26.97 3.79
CA GLU A 178 -24.76 -27.96 3.11
C GLU A 178 -23.98 -29.26 2.82
N SER A 179 -22.74 -29.14 2.34
CA SER A 179 -21.86 -30.28 2.09
C SER A 179 -21.56 -31.06 3.35
N LEU A 180 -21.24 -30.39 4.47
CA LEU A 180 -21.05 -31.03 5.77
C LEU A 180 -22.30 -31.78 6.23
N LEU A 181 -23.48 -31.18 6.07
CA LEU A 181 -24.75 -31.78 6.46
C LEU A 181 -25.05 -33.05 5.64
N LYS A 182 -24.78 -33.03 4.33
CA LYS A 182 -24.85 -34.22 3.46
C LYS A 182 -23.87 -35.30 3.89
N GLU A 183 -22.63 -34.93 4.20
CA GLU A 183 -21.59 -35.87 4.59
C GLU A 183 -21.90 -36.52 5.95
N LEU A 184 -22.49 -35.79 6.90
CA LEU A 184 -22.94 -36.34 8.18
C LEU A 184 -24.00 -37.44 8.00
N ASN A 185 -24.97 -37.23 7.10
CA ASN A 185 -26.00 -38.23 6.83
C ASN A 185 -25.40 -39.44 6.09
N ARG A 186 -24.55 -39.22 5.09
CA ARG A 186 -23.81 -40.27 4.39
C ARG A 186 -22.97 -41.11 5.35
N TYR A 187 -22.24 -40.48 6.26
CA TYR A 187 -21.43 -41.17 7.28
C TYR A 187 -22.30 -42.03 8.19
N LYS A 188 -23.46 -41.53 8.60
CA LYS A 188 -24.43 -42.28 9.40
C LYS A 188 -24.96 -43.50 8.63
N ASP A 189 -25.34 -43.35 7.37
CA ASP A 189 -25.82 -44.44 6.53
C ASP A 189 -24.75 -45.53 6.29
N LEU A 190 -23.49 -45.11 6.06
CA LEU A 190 -22.35 -46.02 5.92
C LEU A 190 -22.09 -46.86 7.18
N ILE A 191 -22.31 -46.29 8.37
CA ILE A 191 -22.12 -46.97 9.65
C ILE A 191 -23.34 -47.83 10.05
N THR A 192 -24.55 -47.43 9.64
CA THR A 192 -25.79 -48.13 10.04
C THR A 192 -26.23 -49.24 9.10
N ASN A 193 -25.48 -49.53 8.02
CA ASN A 193 -25.75 -50.65 7.09
C ASN A 193 -27.19 -50.69 6.54
N LYS A 194 -27.63 -49.60 5.88
CA LYS A 194 -28.93 -49.60 5.17
C LYS A 194 -28.88 -50.05 3.69
N PHE A 195 -27.72 -50.50 3.18
CA PHE A 195 -27.59 -51.04 1.83
C PHE A 195 -26.98 -52.46 1.87
N HIS A 196 -27.55 -53.32 1.03
CA HIS A 196 -27.46 -54.78 1.00
C HIS A 196 -26.04 -55.36 0.92
N GLU A 197 -25.87 -56.58 1.44
CA GLU A 197 -24.65 -57.42 1.45
C GLU A 197 -24.25 -57.98 0.07
N GLU A 198 -24.53 -57.29 -1.03
CA GLU A 198 -24.21 -57.81 -2.37
C GLU A 198 -23.51 -56.71 -3.19
N ASP A 199 -22.21 -56.94 -3.47
CA ASP A 199 -21.32 -56.28 -4.46
C ASP A 199 -20.33 -55.15 -4.08
N ASP A 200 -20.24 -54.65 -2.83
CA ASP A 200 -19.17 -53.69 -2.46
C ASP A 200 -18.01 -54.33 -1.67
N ASP A 201 -16.77 -54.17 -2.15
CA ASP A 201 -15.55 -54.64 -1.48
C ASP A 201 -15.42 -54.02 -0.07
N ALA A 202 -15.11 -54.85 0.94
CA ALA A 202 -14.99 -54.42 2.34
C ALA A 202 -13.94 -53.30 2.54
N GLN A 203 -12.94 -53.24 1.65
CA GLN A 203 -11.90 -52.22 1.62
C GLN A 203 -12.45 -50.86 1.15
N ASP A 204 -13.24 -50.83 0.08
CA ASP A 204 -13.82 -49.61 -0.47
C ASP A 204 -14.76 -48.92 0.52
N LYS A 205 -15.51 -49.72 1.29
CA LYS A 205 -16.36 -49.20 2.38
C LYS A 205 -15.54 -48.60 3.52
N ALA A 206 -14.45 -49.26 3.92
CA ALA A 206 -13.56 -48.75 4.97
C ALA A 206 -12.91 -47.42 4.54
N ASP A 207 -12.51 -47.32 3.27
CA ASP A 207 -11.93 -46.12 2.69
C ASP A 207 -12.98 -44.99 2.61
N ALA A 208 -14.22 -45.29 2.19
CA ALA A 208 -15.32 -44.32 2.17
C ALA A 208 -15.71 -43.80 3.56
N ILE A 209 -15.73 -44.67 4.59
CA ILE A 209 -15.96 -44.27 5.99
C ILE A 209 -14.84 -43.33 6.45
N THR A 210 -13.60 -43.67 6.14
CA THR A 210 -12.42 -42.88 6.52
C THR A 210 -12.44 -41.52 5.83
N GLU A 211 -12.76 -41.46 4.54
CA GLU A 211 -12.89 -40.21 3.78
C GLU A 211 -13.99 -39.31 4.34
N SER A 212 -15.18 -39.87 4.57
CA SER A 212 -16.33 -39.14 5.12
C SER A 212 -16.01 -38.59 6.52
N ARG A 213 -15.37 -39.42 7.36
CA ARG A 213 -14.92 -39.01 8.70
C ARG A 213 -13.93 -37.85 8.62
N ASN A 214 -12.93 -37.93 7.74
CA ASN A 214 -11.93 -36.88 7.57
C ASN A 214 -12.57 -35.56 7.13
N LYS A 215 -13.54 -35.60 6.20
CA LYS A 215 -14.31 -34.42 5.78
C LYS A 215 -15.11 -33.79 6.93
N ILE A 216 -15.76 -34.61 7.76
CA ILE A 216 -16.50 -34.13 8.93
C ILE A 216 -15.55 -33.52 9.96
N GLU A 217 -14.47 -34.21 10.32
CA GLU A 217 -13.46 -33.72 11.27
C GLU A 217 -12.78 -32.43 10.79
N TYR A 218 -12.74 -32.19 9.48
CA TYR A 218 -12.21 -30.98 8.87
C TYR A 218 -13.16 -29.77 8.96
N GLU A 219 -14.45 -29.94 8.69
CA GLU A 219 -15.42 -28.83 8.67
C GLU A 219 -16.05 -28.53 10.03
N LEU A 220 -16.28 -29.55 10.87
CA LEU A 220 -16.97 -29.40 12.16
C LEU A 220 -16.33 -28.36 13.09
N PRO A 221 -14.99 -28.26 13.22
CA PRO A 221 -14.36 -27.24 14.05
C PRO A 221 -14.71 -25.80 13.62
N LYS A 222 -14.91 -25.55 12.32
CA LYS A 222 -15.30 -24.23 11.80
C LYS A 222 -16.71 -23.86 12.28
N ILE A 223 -17.64 -24.81 12.21
CA ILE A 223 -19.02 -24.61 12.65
C ILE A 223 -19.11 -24.39 14.16
N LYS A 224 -18.38 -25.21 14.92
CA LYS A 224 -18.26 -25.06 16.37
C LYS A 224 -17.69 -23.70 16.76
N ALA A 225 -16.66 -23.23 16.06
CA ALA A 225 -16.02 -21.95 16.34
C ALA A 225 -16.96 -20.75 16.10
N VAL A 226 -17.79 -20.78 15.07
CA VAL A 226 -18.63 -19.63 14.65
C VAL A 226 -20.02 -19.65 15.29
N TRP A 227 -20.64 -20.82 15.40
CA TRP A 227 -22.02 -20.97 15.89
C TRP A 227 -22.15 -21.71 17.22
N GLY A 228 -21.06 -22.27 17.78
CA GLY A 228 -21.11 -23.04 19.02
C GLY A 228 -21.94 -24.32 18.91
N ILE A 229 -22.13 -24.84 17.68
CA ILE A 229 -22.95 -26.02 17.42
C ILE A 229 -22.07 -27.27 17.45
N GLU A 230 -22.45 -28.24 18.28
CA GLU A 230 -21.80 -29.54 18.37
C GLU A 230 -22.35 -30.54 17.34
N LYS A 231 -21.58 -31.61 17.09
CA LYS A 231 -21.92 -32.65 16.12
C LYS A 231 -23.31 -33.24 16.32
N ASP A 232 -23.65 -33.59 17.56
CA ASP A 232 -24.93 -34.24 17.91
C ASP A 232 -26.14 -33.40 17.49
N TYR A 233 -26.04 -32.07 17.61
CA TYR A 233 -27.09 -31.17 17.16
C TYR A 233 -27.25 -31.21 15.64
N LEU A 234 -26.13 -31.22 14.90
CA LEU A 234 -26.16 -31.32 13.43
C LEU A 234 -26.73 -32.68 12.98
N GLU A 235 -26.34 -33.78 13.62
CA GLU A 235 -26.85 -35.12 13.34
C GLU A 235 -28.37 -35.22 13.57
N GLN A 236 -28.88 -34.62 14.65
CA GLN A 236 -30.33 -34.52 14.89
C GLN A 236 -31.03 -33.63 13.87
N ALA A 237 -30.38 -32.53 13.46
CA ALA A 237 -30.92 -31.63 12.45
C ALA A 237 -31.03 -32.33 11.08
N VAL A 238 -30.03 -33.09 10.65
CA VAL A 238 -30.07 -33.75 9.33
C VAL A 238 -30.88 -35.03 9.29
N ALA A 239 -31.32 -35.57 10.42
CA ALA A 239 -32.06 -36.84 10.48
C ALA A 239 -33.34 -36.88 9.65
N SER A 240 -33.96 -35.72 9.38
CA SER A 240 -35.16 -35.59 8.54
C SER A 240 -34.86 -35.18 7.09
N CYS A 241 -33.58 -35.11 6.70
CA CYS A 241 -33.14 -34.75 5.35
C CYS A 241 -32.81 -36.01 4.52
N PRO A 242 -33.08 -36.02 3.20
CA PRO A 242 -33.78 -34.98 2.44
C PRO A 242 -35.32 -35.13 2.47
N GLU A 243 -35.85 -36.17 3.12
CA GLU A 243 -37.25 -36.62 3.00
C GLU A 243 -38.29 -35.56 3.42
N PHE A 244 -38.03 -34.81 4.50
CA PHE A 244 -38.97 -33.83 5.05
C PHE A 244 -38.49 -32.38 4.94
N ARG A 245 -37.18 -32.17 4.71
CA ARG A 245 -36.57 -30.84 4.60
C ARG A 245 -35.27 -30.90 3.80
N THR A 246 -34.95 -29.85 3.06
CA THR A 246 -33.71 -29.81 2.27
C THR A 246 -32.50 -29.50 3.15
N TYR A 247 -31.31 -29.93 2.75
CA TYR A 247 -30.07 -29.57 3.46
C TYR A 247 -29.82 -28.05 3.44
N ALA A 248 -30.19 -27.37 2.36
CA ALA A 248 -30.10 -25.91 2.23
C ALA A 248 -30.94 -25.19 3.29
N ASP A 249 -32.17 -25.65 3.56
CA ASP A 249 -33.04 -25.05 4.59
C ASP A 249 -32.39 -25.14 5.99
N VAL A 250 -31.74 -26.28 6.28
CA VAL A 250 -31.01 -26.48 7.54
C VAL A 250 -29.81 -25.56 7.63
N ALA A 251 -29.04 -25.45 6.55
CA ALA A 251 -27.89 -24.56 6.46
C ALA A 251 -28.30 -23.09 6.71
N GLN A 252 -29.35 -22.62 6.06
CA GLN A 252 -29.91 -21.27 6.30
C GLN A 252 -30.38 -21.09 7.75
N GLY A 253 -31.01 -22.10 8.33
CA GLY A 253 -31.42 -22.09 9.74
C GLY A 253 -30.23 -21.91 10.69
N ILE A 254 -29.10 -22.58 10.42
CA ILE A 254 -27.86 -22.44 11.20
C ILE A 254 -27.26 -21.05 11.01
N LEU A 255 -27.14 -20.54 9.78
CA LEU A 255 -26.63 -19.20 9.51
C LEU A 255 -27.39 -18.13 10.32
N ARG A 256 -28.73 -18.23 10.36
CA ARG A 256 -29.64 -17.32 11.10
C ARG A 256 -29.49 -17.37 12.63
N LYS A 257 -28.82 -18.37 13.20
CA LYS A 257 -28.56 -18.41 14.66
C LYS A 257 -27.57 -17.34 15.12
N ASN A 258 -26.72 -16.82 14.22
CA ASN A 258 -25.78 -15.76 14.54
C ASN A 258 -25.98 -14.57 13.59
N ASN A 259 -26.88 -13.65 13.97
CA ASN A 259 -27.18 -12.45 13.18
C ASN A 259 -25.98 -11.52 12.97
N HIS A 260 -24.99 -11.54 13.87
CA HIS A 260 -23.76 -10.76 13.69
C HIS A 260 -22.91 -11.32 12.56
N VAL A 261 -22.76 -12.65 12.49
CA VAL A 261 -22.08 -13.33 11.40
C VAL A 261 -22.77 -13.07 10.07
N LEU A 262 -24.11 -13.15 10.02
CA LEU A 262 -24.86 -12.81 8.81
C LEU A 262 -24.57 -11.40 8.31
N LYS A 263 -24.58 -10.39 9.20
CA LYS A 263 -24.25 -9.01 8.82
C LYS A 263 -22.84 -8.87 8.26
N LEU A 264 -21.86 -9.58 8.84
CA LEU A 264 -20.49 -9.57 8.34
C LEU A 264 -20.39 -10.22 6.96
N LEU A 265 -21.02 -11.39 6.76
CA LEU A 265 -21.05 -12.08 5.47
C LEU A 265 -21.80 -11.27 4.40
N ASP A 266 -22.92 -10.65 4.75
CA ASP A 266 -23.70 -9.79 3.84
C ASP A 266 -22.92 -8.51 3.48
N SER A 267 -22.14 -7.95 4.42
CA SER A 267 -21.26 -6.81 4.13
C SER A 267 -20.09 -7.18 3.20
N GLY A 268 -19.63 -8.44 3.27
CA GLY A 268 -18.52 -8.98 2.49
C GLY A 268 -17.14 -8.41 2.84
N ARG A 269 -17.06 -7.15 3.27
CA ARG A 269 -15.81 -6.47 3.63
C ARG A 269 -16.01 -5.50 4.79
N VAL A 270 -14.98 -5.39 5.64
CA VAL A 270 -14.90 -4.40 6.71
C VAL A 270 -13.58 -3.66 6.62
N GLU A 271 -13.64 -2.34 6.61
CA GLU A 271 -12.47 -1.46 6.59
C GLU A 271 -12.35 -0.73 7.93
N THR A 272 -11.12 -0.64 8.44
CA THR A 272 -10.84 0.06 9.70
C THR A 272 -9.57 0.90 9.61
N HIS A 273 -9.56 2.02 10.33
CA HIS A 273 -8.44 2.97 10.37
C HIS A 273 -8.05 3.29 11.81
N TYR A 274 -6.76 3.23 12.11
CA TYR A 274 -6.23 3.53 13.44
C TYR A 274 -4.89 4.27 13.36
N SER A 275 -4.62 5.09 14.38
CA SER A 275 -3.42 5.93 14.44
C SER A 275 -2.17 5.22 14.95
N THR A 276 -2.29 4.00 15.51
CA THR A 276 -1.16 3.24 16.05
C THR A 276 -1.23 1.76 15.66
N ALA A 277 -0.07 1.14 15.47
CA ALA A 277 0.05 -0.27 15.07
C ALA A 277 -0.58 -1.20 16.11
N LYS A 278 -0.31 -0.98 17.40
CA LYS A 278 -0.89 -1.73 18.52
C LYS A 278 -2.42 -1.71 18.56
N LYS A 279 -3.04 -0.54 18.32
CA LYS A 279 -4.51 -0.43 18.28
C LYS A 279 -5.07 -1.22 17.11
N LEU A 280 -4.47 -1.07 15.93
CA LEU A 280 -4.89 -1.85 14.76
C LEU A 280 -4.73 -3.35 15.04
N ALA A 281 -3.56 -3.78 15.52
CA ALA A 281 -3.25 -5.18 15.84
C ALA A 281 -4.27 -5.79 16.80
N GLY A 282 -4.65 -5.06 17.86
CA GLY A 282 -5.67 -5.50 18.81
C GLY A 282 -7.06 -5.69 18.17
N ILE A 283 -7.42 -4.82 17.23
CA ILE A 283 -8.72 -4.88 16.52
C ILE A 283 -8.73 -5.98 15.46
N ILE A 284 -7.64 -6.17 14.74
CA ILE A 284 -7.57 -7.18 13.66
C ILE A 284 -7.27 -8.59 14.18
N LYS A 285 -6.73 -8.72 15.40
CA LYS A 285 -6.35 -10.01 15.99
C LYS A 285 -7.43 -11.09 15.88
N PRO A 286 -8.73 -10.84 16.18
CA PRO A 286 -9.78 -11.85 16.06
C PRO A 286 -10.05 -12.35 14.64
N TYR A 287 -9.56 -11.64 13.63
CA TYR A 287 -9.66 -12.02 12.22
C TYR A 287 -8.43 -12.82 11.74
N LEU A 288 -7.32 -12.78 12.48
CA LEU A 288 -6.06 -13.45 12.15
C LEU A 288 -5.89 -14.80 12.86
N ASP A 289 -6.32 -14.90 14.12
CA ASP A 289 -6.14 -16.09 14.96
C ASP A 289 -7.48 -16.67 15.46
N SER A 290 -7.40 -17.71 16.32
CA SER A 290 -8.57 -18.35 16.90
C SER A 290 -9.18 -17.60 18.10
N SER A 291 -8.85 -16.31 18.28
CA SER A 291 -9.39 -15.50 19.37
C SER A 291 -10.92 -15.42 19.31
N VAL A 292 -11.53 -15.56 20.48
CA VAL A 292 -12.98 -15.50 20.65
C VAL A 292 -13.42 -14.04 20.80
N MET A 293 -14.28 -13.59 19.90
CA MET A 293 -15.01 -12.34 20.06
C MET A 293 -16.21 -12.55 20.97
N SER A 294 -16.44 -11.60 21.87
CA SER A 294 -17.64 -11.53 22.70
C SER A 294 -18.50 -10.36 22.23
N VAL A 295 -19.72 -10.64 21.79
CA VAL A 295 -20.70 -9.61 21.44
C VAL A 295 -21.83 -9.65 22.47
N GLY A 296 -21.92 -8.62 23.31
CA GLY A 296 -22.78 -8.62 24.49
C GLY A 296 -22.34 -9.62 25.57
N SER A 297 -23.26 -10.00 26.45
CA SER A 297 -22.98 -10.88 27.60
C SER A 297 -23.00 -12.38 27.31
N HIS A 298 -23.53 -12.82 26.15
CA HIS A 298 -23.87 -14.23 25.92
C HIS A 298 -23.35 -14.86 24.61
N VAL A 299 -22.88 -14.07 23.64
CA VAL A 299 -22.49 -14.62 22.32
C VAL A 299 -20.97 -14.57 22.19
N LYS A 300 -20.35 -15.76 22.17
CA LYS A 300 -18.91 -15.97 22.03
C LYS A 300 -18.63 -16.83 20.81
N PHE A 301 -17.84 -16.32 19.88
CA PHE A 301 -17.49 -17.04 18.64
C PHE A 301 -16.16 -16.54 18.07
N ALA A 302 -15.51 -17.33 17.23
CA ALA A 302 -14.28 -16.96 16.54
C ALA A 302 -14.55 -16.75 15.04
N LEU A 303 -13.95 -15.71 14.46
CA LEU A 303 -14.24 -15.27 13.08
C LEU A 303 -13.35 -15.90 12.01
N TRP A 304 -12.20 -16.47 12.39
CA TRP A 304 -11.22 -17.00 11.44
C TRP A 304 -11.78 -17.96 10.36
N PRO A 305 -12.85 -18.76 10.56
CA PRO A 305 -13.37 -19.60 9.48
C PRO A 305 -14.11 -18.83 8.38
N LEU A 306 -14.53 -17.61 8.67
CA LEU A 306 -15.29 -16.75 7.76
C LEU A 306 -14.41 -15.72 7.04
N VAL A 307 -13.18 -15.52 7.51
CA VAL A 307 -12.24 -14.57 6.94
C VAL A 307 -11.57 -15.21 5.73
N LYS A 308 -11.63 -14.54 4.58
CA LYS A 308 -10.92 -14.94 3.36
C LYS A 308 -9.49 -14.42 3.38
N GLU A 309 -9.32 -13.13 3.66
CA GLU A 309 -8.02 -12.46 3.68
C GLU A 309 -8.09 -11.17 4.52
N VAL A 310 -6.94 -10.72 5.01
CA VAL A 310 -6.78 -9.45 5.73
C VAL A 310 -5.65 -8.67 5.06
N HIS A 311 -5.99 -7.55 4.42
CA HIS A 311 -5.03 -6.63 3.83
C HIS A 311 -4.69 -5.53 4.83
N ILE A 312 -3.42 -5.45 5.23
CA ILE A 312 -2.91 -4.43 6.14
C ILE A 312 -2.07 -3.43 5.35
N TYR A 313 -2.46 -2.16 5.40
CA TYR A 313 -1.75 -1.06 4.75
C TYR A 313 -0.99 -0.26 5.80
N ALA A 314 0.32 -0.21 5.63
CA ALA A 314 1.23 0.54 6.48
C ALA A 314 2.24 1.32 5.63
N LYS A 315 2.68 2.49 6.12
CA LYS A 315 3.75 3.24 5.47
C LYS A 315 5.10 2.64 5.89
N SER A 316 5.69 1.83 5.01
CA SER A 316 7.03 1.24 5.19
C SER A 316 7.86 1.34 3.91
N GLU A 317 9.18 1.50 4.02
CA GLU A 317 10.08 1.69 2.86
C GLU A 317 10.02 0.51 1.89
N ILE A 318 10.03 -0.72 2.41
CA ILE A 318 10.02 -1.94 1.60
C ILE A 318 8.75 -2.05 0.74
N LEU A 319 7.63 -1.48 1.19
CA LEU A 319 6.34 -1.55 0.50
C LEU A 319 6.22 -0.51 -0.64
N LYS A 320 7.02 0.57 -0.62
CA LYS A 320 6.93 1.68 -1.60
C LYS A 320 7.16 1.23 -3.04
N SER A 321 7.94 0.17 -3.23
CA SER A 321 8.25 -0.40 -4.54
C SER A 321 7.12 -1.23 -5.17
N GLY A 322 5.95 -1.32 -4.53
CA GLY A 322 4.85 -2.20 -4.95
C GLY A 322 4.99 -3.62 -4.41
N ILE A 323 5.88 -3.85 -3.44
CA ILE A 323 6.01 -5.14 -2.76
C ILE A 323 4.85 -5.31 -1.80
N THR A 324 4.17 -6.46 -1.88
CA THR A 324 3.17 -6.91 -0.92
C THR A 324 3.69 -8.15 -0.21
N LEU A 325 3.87 -8.08 1.10
CA LEU A 325 4.30 -9.21 1.92
C LEU A 325 3.07 -10.05 2.29
N VAL A 326 3.12 -11.35 2.01
CA VAL A 326 2.04 -12.30 2.28
C VAL A 326 2.51 -13.28 3.35
N ASP A 327 1.92 -13.22 4.55
CA ASP A 327 2.18 -14.19 5.61
C ASP A 327 1.40 -15.48 5.32
N LEU A 328 2.11 -16.54 4.97
CA LEU A 328 1.51 -17.84 4.66
C LEU A 328 1.59 -18.77 5.88
N PRO A 329 0.49 -19.44 6.25
CA PRO A 329 0.50 -20.38 7.36
C PRO A 329 1.45 -21.55 7.05
N GLY A 330 2.19 -22.00 8.06
CA GLY A 330 3.13 -23.11 7.90
C GLY A 330 2.43 -24.46 7.81
N CYS A 331 2.98 -25.38 7.03
CA CYS A 331 2.45 -26.73 6.82
C CYS A 331 2.32 -27.59 8.09
N GLY A 332 2.86 -27.16 9.24
CA GLY A 332 2.96 -27.96 10.47
C GLY A 332 1.81 -27.83 11.47
N ASP A 333 1.09 -26.69 11.51
CA ASP A 333 0.05 -26.43 12.54
C ASP A 333 -1.25 -25.83 11.97
N ALA A 334 -1.34 -25.75 10.65
CA ALA A 334 -2.55 -25.38 9.97
C ALA A 334 -3.57 -26.52 10.09
N THR A 335 -4.79 -26.25 10.56
CA THR A 335 -5.95 -27.06 10.14
C THR A 335 -5.86 -27.21 8.62
N ALA A 336 -6.13 -28.38 8.05
CA ALA A 336 -5.86 -28.63 6.63
C ALA A 336 -6.47 -27.56 5.67
N SER A 337 -7.48 -26.82 6.14
CA SER A 337 -8.07 -25.65 5.49
C SER A 337 -7.13 -24.47 5.30
N ARG A 338 -6.26 -24.19 6.27
CA ARG A 338 -5.24 -23.15 6.15
C ARG A 338 -4.13 -23.56 5.17
N SER A 339 -3.82 -24.85 5.09
CA SER A 339 -2.85 -25.39 4.12
C SER A 339 -3.36 -25.29 2.68
N GLU A 340 -4.66 -25.52 2.44
CA GLU A 340 -5.27 -25.36 1.11
C GLU A 340 -5.25 -23.89 0.63
N VAL A 341 -5.56 -22.95 1.53
CA VAL A 341 -5.47 -21.51 1.23
C VAL A 341 -4.03 -21.11 0.89
N ALA A 342 -3.05 -21.60 1.66
CA ALA A 342 -1.65 -21.36 1.36
C ALA A 342 -1.26 -21.89 -0.02
N GLN A 343 -1.71 -23.10 -0.39
CA GLN A 343 -1.40 -23.71 -1.68
C GLN A 343 -1.99 -22.92 -2.86
N LYS A 344 -3.22 -22.39 -2.73
CA LYS A 344 -3.83 -21.54 -3.76
C LYS A 344 -3.01 -20.26 -3.98
N VAL A 345 -2.67 -19.56 -2.91
CA VAL A 345 -1.91 -18.30 -2.96
C VAL A 345 -0.45 -18.52 -3.38
N SER A 346 0.15 -19.65 -3.02
CA SER A 346 1.55 -19.97 -3.30
C SER A 346 1.86 -19.98 -4.81
N SER A 347 0.86 -20.25 -5.64
CA SER A 347 0.98 -20.25 -7.10
C SER A 347 1.06 -18.84 -7.72
N ASP A 348 0.50 -17.84 -7.04
CA ASP A 348 0.45 -16.45 -7.48
C ASP A 348 1.67 -15.63 -7.05
N LEU A 349 2.45 -16.17 -6.09
CA LEU A 349 3.66 -15.52 -5.59
C LEU A 349 4.68 -15.23 -6.69
N ASP A 350 5.42 -14.14 -6.51
CA ASP A 350 6.54 -13.75 -7.36
C ASP A 350 7.87 -14.10 -6.71
N VAL A 351 7.95 -13.91 -5.39
CA VAL A 351 9.12 -14.24 -4.57
C VAL A 351 8.65 -15.05 -3.38
N ARG A 352 9.44 -16.04 -2.98
CA ARG A 352 9.18 -16.87 -1.80
C ARG A 352 10.32 -16.76 -0.80
N ILE A 353 9.96 -16.62 0.47
CA ILE A 353 10.87 -16.63 1.61
C ILE A 353 10.46 -17.77 2.53
N ILE A 354 11.40 -18.66 2.84
CA ILE A 354 11.21 -19.69 3.86
C ILE A 354 11.91 -19.25 5.15
N VAL A 355 11.14 -19.10 6.22
CA VAL A 355 11.65 -18.81 7.56
C VAL A 355 11.76 -20.10 8.35
N THR A 356 12.96 -20.42 8.83
CA THR A 356 13.22 -21.63 9.61
C THR A 356 14.10 -21.34 10.84
N PRO A 357 13.79 -21.91 12.03
CA PRO A 357 14.70 -21.84 13.17
C PRO A 357 16.04 -22.49 12.86
N ILE A 358 17.12 -21.88 13.33
CA ILE A 358 18.49 -22.37 13.08
C ILE A 358 18.74 -23.81 13.53
N ILE A 359 18.08 -24.25 14.61
CA ILE A 359 18.18 -25.62 15.12
C ILE A 359 17.62 -26.67 14.15
N ARG A 360 16.76 -26.27 13.21
CA ARG A 360 16.10 -27.13 12.22
C ARG A 360 16.61 -26.91 10.80
N ALA A 361 17.46 -25.91 10.62
CA ALA A 361 17.99 -25.48 9.34
C ALA A 361 18.71 -26.59 8.58
N THR A 362 19.41 -27.50 9.27
CA THR A 362 20.18 -28.58 8.66
C THR A 362 19.61 -29.98 8.87
N ASP A 363 18.88 -30.20 9.98
CA ASP A 363 18.70 -31.56 10.52
C ASP A 363 17.27 -32.11 10.42
N GLU A 364 16.25 -31.26 10.17
CA GLU A 364 14.86 -31.73 10.19
C GLU A 364 14.35 -32.11 8.80
N LYS A 365 13.73 -33.28 8.66
CA LYS A 365 12.95 -33.69 7.47
C LYS A 365 11.90 -32.64 7.07
N GLN A 366 11.44 -31.77 7.98
CA GLN A 366 10.46 -30.70 7.72
C GLN A 366 11.09 -29.41 7.18
N GLY A 367 12.22 -28.96 7.74
CA GLY A 367 13.00 -27.84 7.19
C GLY A 367 13.64 -28.22 5.86
N GLN A 368 14.07 -29.48 5.74
CA GLN A 368 14.43 -30.09 4.48
C GLN A 368 13.20 -30.27 3.58
N ALA A 369 12.01 -30.71 4.03
CA ALA A 369 10.81 -30.82 3.18
C ALA A 369 10.38 -29.48 2.57
N LEU A 370 10.43 -28.40 3.36
CA LEU A 370 10.22 -27.02 2.89
C LEU A 370 11.27 -26.60 1.83
N MET A 371 12.49 -27.14 1.92
CA MET A 371 13.54 -26.97 0.93
C MET A 371 13.55 -28.06 -0.19
N GLN A 372 12.84 -29.18 -0.01
CA GLN A 372 12.85 -30.40 -0.83
C GLN A 372 11.57 -30.57 -1.63
N SER A 373 10.61 -29.64 -1.56
CA SER A 373 9.66 -29.48 -2.65
C SER A 373 10.43 -28.94 -3.86
N GLY A 374 11.32 -29.77 -4.44
CA GLY A 374 11.82 -29.58 -5.79
C GLY A 374 10.66 -29.47 -6.78
N PHE A 375 9.43 -29.85 -6.38
CA PHE A 375 8.18 -29.48 -7.02
C PHE A 375 7.93 -27.96 -7.08
N ASP A 376 8.10 -27.22 -5.97
CA ASP A 376 7.87 -25.77 -5.93
C ASP A 376 8.97 -25.01 -6.66
N GLU A 377 10.22 -25.42 -6.45
CA GLU A 377 11.37 -24.90 -7.20
C GLU A 377 11.21 -25.19 -8.70
N ALA A 378 10.79 -26.41 -9.07
CA ALA A 378 10.47 -26.75 -10.46
C ALA A 378 9.25 -26.00 -10.99
N GLN A 379 8.19 -25.78 -10.20
CA GLN A 379 7.02 -25.00 -10.63
C GLN A 379 7.39 -23.55 -10.90
N MET A 380 8.16 -22.91 -10.02
CA MET A 380 8.66 -21.56 -10.25
C MET A 380 9.58 -21.50 -11.48
N ARG A 381 10.40 -22.53 -11.71
CA ARG A 381 11.25 -22.65 -12.92
C ARG A 381 10.41 -22.82 -14.19
N ILE A 382 9.44 -23.73 -14.19
CA ILE A 382 8.52 -23.96 -15.32
C ILE A 382 7.75 -22.68 -15.67
N ARG A 383 7.41 -21.86 -14.67
CA ARG A 383 6.71 -20.59 -14.84
C ARG A 383 7.63 -19.43 -15.27
N GLY A 384 8.93 -19.67 -15.46
CA GLY A 384 9.91 -18.63 -15.79
C GLY A 384 10.10 -17.59 -14.68
N LYS A 385 9.68 -17.90 -13.45
CA LYS A 385 9.78 -17.03 -12.26
C LYS A 385 11.05 -17.28 -11.43
N LEU A 386 11.88 -18.23 -11.85
CA LEU A 386 13.11 -18.61 -11.16
C LEU A 386 14.31 -18.06 -11.94
N ASP A 387 14.51 -16.74 -11.86
CA ASP A 387 15.66 -16.01 -12.40
C ASP A 387 16.91 -16.13 -11.51
N GLY A 388 16.93 -17.08 -10.58
CA GLY A 388 17.93 -17.23 -9.54
C GLY A 388 17.71 -16.36 -8.30
N ASN A 389 16.76 -15.41 -8.32
CA ASN A 389 16.51 -14.48 -7.20
C ASN A 389 15.11 -14.61 -6.56
N GLY A 390 14.20 -15.39 -7.14
CA GLY A 390 12.84 -15.56 -6.62
C GLY A 390 12.66 -16.38 -5.34
N PHE A 391 13.74 -16.95 -4.78
CA PHE A 391 13.67 -17.83 -3.61
C PHE A 391 14.74 -17.48 -2.55
N GLY A 392 14.32 -17.30 -1.30
CA GLY A 392 15.20 -16.95 -0.18
C GLY A 392 14.93 -17.78 1.06
N VAL A 393 15.97 -18.02 1.85
CA VAL A 393 15.86 -18.71 3.15
C VAL A 393 16.33 -17.76 4.25
N VAL A 394 15.45 -17.54 5.23
CA VAL A 394 15.73 -16.75 6.44
C VAL A 394 15.86 -17.70 7.61
N VAL A 395 17.05 -17.73 8.20
CA VAL A 395 17.33 -18.52 9.38
C VAL A 395 17.08 -17.67 10.62
N SER A 396 16.12 -18.07 11.45
CA SER A 396 15.71 -17.33 12.66
C SER A 396 16.22 -18.01 13.95
N LYS A 397 15.94 -17.39 15.11
CA LYS A 397 16.33 -17.89 16.45
C LYS A 397 17.83 -18.18 16.56
N MET A 398 18.64 -17.33 15.95
CA MET A 398 20.11 -17.44 15.91
C MET A 398 20.76 -17.30 17.29
N ASP A 399 19.99 -16.87 18.29
CA ASP A 399 20.31 -16.71 19.71
C ASP A 399 19.89 -17.92 20.57
N GLY A 400 18.91 -18.72 20.12
CA GLY A 400 18.42 -19.88 20.86
C GLY A 400 19.40 -21.05 20.82
N ILE A 401 20.31 -21.13 21.80
CA ILE A 401 21.31 -22.19 21.94
C ILE A 401 21.47 -22.63 23.39
N ASN A 402 21.63 -23.93 23.62
CA ASN A 402 22.13 -24.43 24.89
C ASN A 402 23.66 -24.40 24.84
N VAL A 403 24.25 -23.38 25.47
CA VAL A 403 25.68 -23.06 25.35
C VAL A 403 26.56 -24.22 25.81
N ASP A 404 26.33 -24.75 27.01
CA ASP A 404 27.14 -25.83 27.58
C ASP A 404 27.08 -27.09 26.71
N SER A 405 25.86 -27.54 26.40
CA SER A 405 25.67 -28.72 25.55
C SER A 405 26.26 -28.56 24.15
N TYR A 406 26.27 -27.34 23.60
CA TYR A 406 26.83 -27.09 22.27
C TYR A 406 28.35 -27.07 22.28
N ILE A 407 28.97 -26.44 23.30
CA ILE A 407 30.43 -26.43 23.44
C ILE A 407 30.93 -27.86 23.61
N ASP A 408 30.30 -28.66 24.48
CA ASP A 408 30.69 -30.05 24.75
C ASP A 408 30.59 -30.94 23.51
N GLY A 409 29.60 -30.70 22.65
CA GLY A 409 29.39 -31.44 21.39
C GLY A 409 30.14 -30.89 20.18
N CYS A 410 30.96 -29.84 20.33
CA CYS A 410 31.62 -29.15 19.24
C CYS A 410 33.14 -29.19 19.39
N ASP A 411 33.82 -30.09 18.66
CA ASP A 411 35.29 -30.26 18.74
C ASP A 411 36.11 -28.97 18.57
N GLU A 412 35.63 -28.01 17.78
CA GLU A 412 36.32 -26.73 17.57
C GLU A 412 36.25 -25.82 18.80
N LEU A 413 35.16 -25.88 19.57
CA LEU A 413 35.01 -25.08 20.79
C LEU A 413 35.53 -25.83 22.02
N LEU A 414 35.38 -27.16 22.05
CA LEU A 414 35.86 -28.00 23.13
C LEU A 414 37.39 -27.93 23.26
N ASN A 415 38.09 -27.86 22.12
CA ASN A 415 39.55 -27.76 22.07
C ASN A 415 40.07 -26.31 22.00
N ASP A 416 39.19 -25.30 22.09
CA ASP A 416 39.58 -23.88 22.10
C ASP A 416 40.07 -23.50 23.51
N GLU A 417 41.36 -23.20 23.62
CA GLU A 417 42.01 -22.87 24.90
C GLU A 417 41.37 -21.66 25.58
N GLN A 418 40.94 -20.66 24.81
CA GLN A 418 40.28 -19.48 25.36
C GLN A 418 38.90 -19.86 25.93
N VAL A 419 38.13 -20.70 25.24
CA VAL A 419 36.83 -21.17 25.73
C VAL A 419 36.98 -21.97 27.02
N ALA A 420 38.00 -22.83 27.12
CA ALA A 420 38.30 -23.59 28.32
C ALA A 420 38.63 -22.67 29.51
N GLN A 421 39.54 -21.71 29.32
CA GLN A 421 39.93 -20.73 30.34
C GLN A 421 38.72 -19.92 30.84
N GLU A 422 37.86 -19.44 29.94
CA GLU A 422 36.68 -18.65 30.32
C GLU A 422 35.61 -19.50 31.02
N ARG A 423 35.49 -20.80 30.71
CA ARG A 423 34.60 -21.73 31.45
C ARG A 423 35.11 -22.00 32.86
N ASP A 424 36.42 -22.19 33.02
CA ASP A 424 37.04 -22.35 34.34
C ASP A 424 36.87 -21.08 35.18
N ARG A 425 37.11 -19.92 34.57
CA ARG A 425 36.87 -18.61 35.20
C ARG A 425 35.42 -18.43 35.61
N LEU A 426 34.47 -18.78 34.74
CA LEU A 426 33.04 -18.72 35.06
C LEU A 426 32.68 -19.63 36.24
N THR A 427 33.27 -20.83 36.31
CA THR A 427 33.05 -21.78 37.41
C THR A 427 33.61 -21.24 38.72
N TYR A 428 34.83 -20.70 38.69
CA TYR A 428 35.46 -20.03 39.83
C TYR A 428 34.60 -18.88 40.36
N LEU A 429 34.15 -17.97 39.49
CA LEU A 429 33.33 -16.83 39.89
C LEU A 429 31.95 -17.24 40.40
N LYS A 430 31.37 -18.33 39.88
CA LYS A 430 30.10 -18.89 40.39
C LYS A 430 30.29 -19.37 41.83
N GLU A 431 31.37 -20.09 42.11
CA GLU A 431 31.70 -20.51 43.48
C GLU A 431 32.01 -19.32 44.37
N GLU A 432 32.75 -18.32 43.88
CA GLU A 432 33.05 -17.10 44.61
C GLU A 432 31.75 -16.36 44.98
N SER A 433 30.85 -16.13 44.02
CA SER A 433 29.54 -15.51 44.27
C SER A 433 28.73 -16.26 45.33
N GLN A 434 28.75 -17.61 45.31
CA GLN A 434 28.12 -18.42 46.36
C GLN A 434 28.77 -18.23 47.74
N ARG A 435 30.10 -18.16 47.81
CA ARG A 435 30.85 -17.90 49.05
C ARG A 435 30.64 -16.46 49.54
N LEU A 436 30.41 -15.50 48.66
CA LEU A 436 30.23 -14.10 49.02
C LEU A 436 28.87 -13.83 49.68
N ARG A 437 27.81 -14.55 49.27
CA ARG A 437 26.42 -14.40 49.79
C ARG A 437 26.29 -14.43 51.32
N PRO A 438 26.77 -15.45 52.06
CA PRO A 438 26.61 -15.51 53.52
C PRO A 438 27.38 -14.39 54.25
N LYS A 439 28.50 -13.95 53.70
CA LYS A 439 29.27 -12.85 54.28
C LYS A 439 28.63 -11.49 54.00
N TYR A 440 27.99 -11.30 52.84
CA TYR A 440 27.15 -10.12 52.57
C TYR A 440 25.98 -10.02 53.58
N THR A 441 25.25 -11.11 53.81
CA THR A 441 24.14 -11.11 54.78
C THR A 441 24.62 -10.81 56.20
N THR A 442 25.79 -11.33 56.58
CA THR A 442 26.42 -11.04 57.87
C THR A 442 26.78 -9.56 58.02
N LEU A 443 27.45 -8.96 57.02
CA LEU A 443 27.82 -7.54 57.04
C LEU A 443 26.58 -6.63 57.07
N ARG A 444 25.55 -6.98 56.31
CA ARG A 444 24.25 -6.27 56.32
C ARG A 444 23.59 -6.30 57.70
N ASN A 445 23.63 -7.45 58.38
CA ASN A 445 23.12 -7.58 59.75
C ASN A 445 23.97 -6.80 60.77
N ASN A 446 25.29 -6.77 60.59
CA ASN A 446 26.20 -5.99 61.43
C ASN A 446 25.92 -4.48 61.30
N LYS A 447 25.76 -3.95 60.08
CA LYS A 447 25.35 -2.56 59.83
C LYS A 447 24.01 -2.25 60.51
N LYS A 448 23.02 -3.12 60.35
CA LYS A 448 21.70 -2.96 61.00
C LYS A 448 21.81 -2.92 62.54
N THR A 449 22.65 -3.76 63.12
CA THR A 449 22.89 -3.80 64.57
C THR A 449 23.66 -2.58 65.06
N ALA A 450 24.64 -2.10 64.28
CA ALA A 450 25.35 -0.85 64.59
C ALA A 450 24.41 0.36 64.51
N GLU A 451 23.49 0.37 63.54
CA GLU A 451 22.48 1.42 63.38
C GLU A 451 21.51 1.48 64.57
N THR A 452 21.04 0.33 65.06
CA THR A 452 20.16 0.29 66.24
C THR A 452 20.88 0.75 67.51
N ARG A 453 22.14 0.38 67.70
CA ARG A 453 22.98 0.84 68.82
C ARG A 453 23.25 2.35 68.74
N LYS A 454 23.56 2.87 67.55
CA LYS A 454 23.72 4.31 67.28
C LYS A 454 22.46 5.09 67.65
N LYS A 455 21.28 4.65 67.19
CA LYS A 455 20.00 5.30 67.54
C LYS A 455 19.73 5.27 69.04
N ALA A 456 19.89 4.12 69.68
CA ALA A 456 19.68 3.98 71.13
C ALA A 456 20.66 4.84 71.96
N ALA A 457 21.91 4.99 71.53
CA ALA A 457 22.88 5.87 72.19
C ALA A 457 22.51 7.34 72.03
N GLN A 458 22.06 7.74 70.83
CA GLN A 458 21.59 9.09 70.55
C GLN A 458 20.35 9.44 71.39
N ASP A 459 19.40 8.51 71.53
CA ASP A 459 18.21 8.70 72.36
C ASP A 459 18.57 8.87 73.84
N LYS A 460 19.53 8.08 74.34
CA LYS A 460 20.07 8.22 75.71
C LYS A 460 20.74 9.57 75.93
N TYR A 461 21.51 10.06 74.96
CA TYR A 461 22.13 11.39 75.01
C TYR A 461 21.07 12.50 75.04
N ASN A 462 20.08 12.45 74.15
CA ASN A 462 18.98 13.41 74.11
C ASN A 462 18.20 13.44 75.43
N THR A 463 17.91 12.25 75.99
CA THR A 463 17.24 12.12 77.30
C THR A 463 18.08 12.70 78.44
N ALA A 464 19.40 12.48 78.43
CA ALA A 464 20.31 13.04 79.43
C ALA A 464 20.40 14.57 79.34
N LEU A 465 20.45 15.13 78.13
CA LEU A 465 20.45 16.56 77.87
C LEU A 465 19.15 17.22 78.37
N GLU A 466 18.00 16.58 78.12
CA GLU A 466 16.70 17.07 78.58
C GLU A 466 16.56 17.00 80.11
N ASN A 467 17.05 15.92 80.74
CA ASN A 467 17.08 15.80 82.19
C ASN A 467 17.97 16.85 82.86
N GLN A 468 19.12 17.18 82.28
CA GLN A 468 19.98 18.27 82.76
C GLN A 468 19.24 19.62 82.70
N ARG A 469 18.51 19.89 81.60
CA ARG A 469 17.69 21.11 81.47
C ARG A 469 16.59 21.20 82.53
N ARG A 470 16.00 20.07 82.91
CA ARG A 470 14.89 19.99 83.88
C ARG A 470 15.36 20.00 85.35
N LYS A 471 16.52 19.40 85.67
CA LYS A 471 17.07 19.27 87.03
C LYS A 471 18.61 19.38 87.02
N PRO A 472 19.17 20.60 87.16
CA PRO A 472 20.62 20.81 87.22
C PRO A 472 21.22 20.27 88.53
N SER A 473 22.44 19.71 88.48
CA SER A 473 23.18 19.29 89.68
C SER A 473 23.63 20.48 90.51
N ALA A 474 23.67 20.31 91.84
CA ALA A 474 24.15 21.31 92.80
C ALA A 474 25.68 21.50 92.77
N ILE A 475 26.42 20.59 92.12
CA ILE A 475 27.89 20.59 92.07
C ILE A 475 28.35 21.09 90.69
N PRO A 476 29.14 22.19 90.62
CA PRO A 476 29.67 22.71 89.37
C PRO A 476 30.50 21.66 88.62
N GLY A 477 30.22 21.44 87.33
CA GLY A 477 31.00 20.57 86.44
C GLY A 477 30.59 19.09 86.38
N GLN A 478 29.82 18.58 87.34
CA GLN A 478 29.39 17.15 87.33
C GLN A 478 28.48 16.79 86.14
N ASP A 479 27.55 17.66 85.78
CA ASP A 479 26.65 17.42 84.65
C ASP A 479 27.39 17.45 83.31
N ALA A 480 28.40 18.32 83.19
CA ALA A 480 29.27 18.41 82.02
C ALA A 480 30.11 17.13 81.86
N GLU A 481 30.67 16.61 82.96
CA GLU A 481 31.42 15.35 82.94
C GLU A 481 30.52 14.15 82.59
N ARG A 482 29.29 14.13 83.11
CA ARG A 482 28.31 13.07 82.81
C ARG A 482 27.88 13.10 81.35
N LEU A 483 27.59 14.28 80.79
CA LEU A 483 27.27 14.41 79.37
C LEU A 483 28.45 14.07 78.47
N MET A 484 29.68 14.43 78.85
CA MET A 484 30.89 14.08 78.11
C MET A 484 31.08 12.57 78.04
N LYS A 485 30.82 11.83 79.13
CA LYS A 485 30.84 10.36 79.15
C LYS A 485 29.77 9.75 78.23
N ILE A 486 28.56 10.32 78.18
CA ILE A 486 27.49 9.82 77.30
C ILE A 486 27.77 10.17 75.83
N GLN A 487 28.31 11.36 75.56
CA GLN A 487 28.75 11.77 74.23
C GLN A 487 29.85 10.85 73.69
N ALA A 488 30.83 10.47 74.52
CA ALA A 488 31.86 9.51 74.13
C ALA A 488 31.27 8.15 73.69
N VAL A 489 30.18 7.69 74.32
CA VAL A 489 29.45 6.47 73.93
C VAL A 489 28.71 6.65 72.59
N VAL A 490 28.14 7.84 72.35
CA VAL A 490 27.53 8.18 71.04
C VAL A 490 28.57 8.17 69.93
N ASP A 491 29.72 8.82 70.16
CA ASP A 491 30.83 8.90 69.20
C ASP A 491 31.36 7.49 68.88
N GLN A 492 31.53 6.64 69.89
CA GLN A 492 31.93 5.24 69.71
C GLN A 492 30.93 4.45 68.83
N HIS A 493 29.63 4.61 69.04
CA HIS A 493 28.63 3.93 68.23
C HIS A 493 28.46 4.52 66.82
N ASN A 494 28.71 5.82 66.65
CA ASN A 494 28.79 6.47 65.35
C ASN A 494 29.97 5.94 64.53
N GLU A 495 31.15 5.82 65.15
CA GLU A 495 32.34 5.26 64.51
C GLU A 495 32.13 3.78 64.15
N ALA A 496 31.55 2.99 65.05
CA ALA A 496 31.22 1.59 64.78
C ALA A 496 30.21 1.42 63.64
N TYR A 497 29.24 2.34 63.51
CA TYR A 497 28.33 2.37 62.36
C TYR A 497 29.07 2.73 61.08
N ALA A 498 29.88 3.78 61.08
CA ALA A 498 30.64 4.22 59.91
C ALA A 498 31.60 3.13 59.40
N ASP A 499 32.26 2.39 60.31
CA ASP A 499 33.11 1.26 59.95
C ASP A 499 32.31 0.08 59.37
N ALA A 500 31.15 -0.25 59.96
CA ALA A 500 30.26 -1.28 59.43
C ALA A 500 29.67 -0.92 58.06
N ASP A 501 29.38 0.37 57.84
CA ASP A 501 28.87 0.92 56.59
C ASP A 501 29.93 0.84 55.49
N ARG A 502 31.14 1.37 55.74
CA ARG A 502 32.27 1.29 54.82
C ARG A 502 32.60 -0.15 54.42
N LYS A 503 32.66 -1.07 55.40
CA LYS A 503 32.92 -2.50 55.14
C LYS A 503 31.83 -3.14 54.27
N LEU A 504 30.58 -2.74 54.44
CA LEU A 504 29.49 -3.24 53.60
C LEU A 504 29.61 -2.68 52.17
N ASP A 505 29.89 -1.39 52.00
CA ASP A 505 30.02 -0.74 50.70
C ASP A 505 31.19 -1.29 49.86
N GLU A 506 32.35 -1.51 50.49
CA GLU A 506 33.51 -2.15 49.85
C GLU A 506 33.16 -3.57 49.38
N TYR A 507 32.43 -4.32 50.21
CA TYR A 507 32.03 -5.68 49.92
C TYR A 507 30.93 -5.75 48.85
N GLU A 508 29.96 -4.83 48.86
CA GLU A 508 28.96 -4.68 47.81
C GLU A 508 29.60 -4.38 46.46
N THR A 509 30.60 -3.50 46.46
CA THR A 509 31.35 -3.17 45.23
C THR A 509 32.05 -4.41 44.68
N HIS A 510 32.65 -5.25 45.55
CA HIS A 510 33.24 -6.52 45.14
C HIS A 510 32.19 -7.50 44.58
N CYS A 511 31.06 -7.67 45.27
CA CYS A 511 29.96 -8.51 44.79
C CYS A 511 29.46 -8.07 43.40
N ARG A 512 29.28 -6.76 43.19
CA ARG A 512 28.85 -6.21 41.88
C ARG A 512 29.87 -6.52 40.79
N LYS A 513 31.17 -6.35 41.04
CA LYS A 513 32.22 -6.69 40.07
C LYS A 513 32.17 -8.17 39.67
N VAL A 514 32.02 -9.07 40.64
CA VAL A 514 31.90 -10.51 40.38
C VAL A 514 30.64 -10.82 39.58
N ASP A 515 29.50 -10.21 39.92
CA ASP A 515 28.24 -10.41 39.20
C ASP A 515 28.30 -9.86 37.75
N ASP A 516 28.92 -8.69 37.54
CA ASP A 516 29.14 -8.10 36.21
C ASP A 516 30.04 -9.00 35.34
N GLU A 517 31.14 -9.50 35.91
CA GLU A 517 32.05 -10.43 35.23
C GLU A 517 31.35 -11.76 34.91
N LEU A 518 30.51 -12.27 35.81
CA LEU A 518 29.68 -13.46 35.56
C LEU A 518 28.71 -13.30 34.38
N VAL A 519 28.07 -12.12 34.27
CA VAL A 519 27.18 -11.82 33.14
C VAL A 519 27.98 -11.72 31.85
N TYR A 520 29.08 -10.98 31.87
CA TYR A 520 29.96 -10.82 30.72
C TYR A 520 30.46 -12.17 30.18
N LEU A 521 30.96 -13.06 31.04
CA LEU A 521 31.47 -14.37 30.61
C LEU A 521 30.38 -15.29 30.05
N LYS A 522 29.19 -15.26 30.63
CA LYS A 522 28.04 -16.01 30.08
C LYS A 522 27.68 -15.51 28.69
N ASP A 523 27.60 -14.20 28.51
CA ASP A 523 27.26 -13.58 27.23
C ASP A 523 28.36 -13.83 26.20
N TRP A 524 29.63 -13.79 26.61
CA TRP A 524 30.77 -14.08 25.76
C TRP A 524 30.75 -15.54 25.28
N LEU A 525 30.57 -16.51 26.17
CA LEU A 525 30.47 -17.93 25.82
C LEU A 525 29.26 -18.19 24.91
N ALA A 526 28.10 -17.59 25.22
CA ALA A 526 26.90 -17.68 24.41
C ALA A 526 27.11 -17.11 23.00
N HIS A 527 27.79 -15.96 22.90
CA HIS A 527 28.13 -15.31 21.64
C HIS A 527 29.08 -16.18 20.80
N ARG A 528 30.16 -16.68 21.42
CA ARG A 528 31.15 -17.54 20.76
C ARG A 528 30.50 -18.83 20.25
N ALA A 529 29.71 -19.50 21.08
CA ALA A 529 28.98 -20.71 20.70
C ALA A 529 27.99 -20.44 19.55
N SER A 530 27.23 -19.35 19.64
CA SER A 530 26.28 -18.95 18.60
C SER A 530 26.98 -18.65 17.27
N GLN A 531 28.06 -17.88 17.27
CA GLN A 531 28.80 -17.56 16.05
C GLN A 531 29.34 -18.81 15.35
N THR A 532 29.98 -19.72 16.10
CA THR A 532 30.52 -20.96 15.55
C THR A 532 29.42 -21.84 14.97
N ARG A 533 28.30 -22.01 15.70
CA ARG A 533 27.14 -22.75 15.20
C ARG A 533 26.59 -22.13 13.92
N ASN A 534 26.34 -20.83 13.93
CA ASN A 534 25.72 -20.14 12.81
C ASN A 534 26.59 -20.23 11.56
N LYS A 535 27.91 -20.08 11.70
CA LYS A 535 28.88 -20.27 10.62
C LYS A 535 28.81 -21.70 10.03
N ARG A 536 28.81 -22.72 10.89
CA ARG A 536 28.74 -24.14 10.47
C ARG A 536 27.43 -24.46 9.76
N VAL A 537 26.31 -24.02 10.32
CA VAL A 537 24.96 -24.23 9.73
C VAL A 537 24.87 -23.56 8.36
N MET A 538 25.30 -22.30 8.23
CA MET A 538 25.27 -21.58 6.96
C MET A 538 26.18 -22.22 5.91
N LYS A 539 27.37 -22.70 6.30
CA LYS A 539 28.27 -23.44 5.41
C LYS A 539 27.60 -24.72 4.89
N ARG A 540 27.03 -25.54 5.78
CA ARG A 540 26.33 -26.78 5.41
C ARG A 540 25.11 -26.51 4.51
N MET A 541 24.34 -25.46 4.77
CA MET A 541 23.21 -25.06 3.92
C MET A 541 23.65 -24.70 2.50
N ARG A 542 24.73 -23.92 2.35
CA ARG A 542 25.30 -23.55 1.05
C ARG A 542 25.83 -24.77 0.29
N GLU A 543 26.53 -25.67 0.98
CA GLU A 543 27.01 -26.94 0.39
C GLU A 543 25.85 -27.81 -0.10
N ASN A 544 24.81 -27.99 0.72
CA ASN A 544 23.61 -28.75 0.36
C ASN A 544 22.87 -28.12 -0.82
N PHE A 545 22.84 -26.80 -0.92
CA PHE A 545 22.25 -26.09 -2.06
C PHE A 545 23.07 -26.29 -3.34
N ALA A 546 24.39 -26.13 -3.27
CA ALA A 546 25.30 -26.32 -4.41
C ALA A 546 25.32 -27.78 -4.92
N ILE A 547 25.15 -28.76 -4.04
CA ILE A 547 24.97 -30.17 -4.44
C ILE A 547 23.66 -30.34 -5.23
N ARG A 548 22.57 -29.73 -4.77
CA ARG A 548 21.27 -29.80 -5.47
C ARG A 548 21.31 -29.16 -6.85
N GLN A 549 21.87 -27.96 -6.98
CA GLN A 549 22.01 -27.30 -8.29
C GLN A 549 22.76 -28.17 -9.32
N ARG A 550 23.83 -28.84 -8.87
CA ARG A 550 24.59 -29.79 -9.73
C ARG A 550 23.75 -30.99 -10.16
N GLY A 551 22.88 -31.51 -9.30
CA GLY A 551 21.95 -32.60 -9.64
C GLY A 551 20.90 -32.22 -10.68
N PHE A 552 20.63 -30.92 -10.85
CA PHE A 552 19.67 -30.39 -11.82
C PHE A 552 20.28 -29.94 -13.17
N GLY A 553 21.58 -30.17 -13.40
CA GLY A 553 22.21 -29.95 -14.70
C GLY A 553 22.68 -28.52 -15.01
N GLU A 554 22.80 -27.63 -14.01
CA GLU A 554 23.40 -26.31 -14.21
C GLU A 554 24.93 -26.38 -14.24
N ALA A 555 25.50 -26.52 -15.44
CA ALA A 555 26.94 -26.38 -15.65
C ALA A 555 27.36 -25.00 -16.20
N SER A 556 26.45 -24.11 -16.59
CA SER A 556 26.86 -22.87 -17.28
C SER A 556 25.78 -21.79 -17.35
N THR A 557 25.49 -21.07 -16.25
CA THR A 557 24.96 -19.69 -16.36
C THR A 557 25.00 -18.83 -15.09
N THR A 558 25.69 -19.22 -14.02
CA THR A 558 25.96 -18.26 -12.94
C THR A 558 27.17 -17.42 -13.32
N LYS A 559 26.92 -16.17 -13.78
CA LYS A 559 27.90 -15.10 -13.60
C LYS A 559 28.39 -15.23 -12.17
N LYS A 560 29.69 -15.49 -11.98
CA LYS A 560 30.36 -15.47 -10.68
C LYS A 560 29.77 -14.32 -9.88
N THR A 561 29.00 -14.63 -8.85
CA THR A 561 28.64 -13.67 -7.81
C THR A 561 29.97 -13.23 -7.23
N GLN A 562 30.49 -12.12 -7.75
CA GLN A 562 31.74 -11.55 -7.29
C GLN A 562 31.56 -11.18 -5.82
N ASN A 563 32.44 -11.72 -4.97
CA ASN A 563 32.67 -11.34 -3.58
C ASN A 563 31.55 -11.66 -2.57
N GLU A 564 31.13 -12.92 -2.44
CA GLU A 564 30.29 -13.37 -1.32
C GLU A 564 31.08 -13.82 -0.06
N GLU A 565 32.42 -13.74 -0.09
CA GLU A 565 33.27 -14.23 1.02
C GLU A 565 33.40 -13.26 2.22
N ASP A 566 32.81 -12.05 2.18
CA ASP A 566 33.03 -11.03 3.22
C ASP A 566 31.78 -10.29 3.73
N GLN A 567 30.57 -10.86 3.61
CA GLN A 567 29.41 -10.27 4.27
C GLN A 567 29.39 -10.61 5.77
N ARG A 568 29.93 -9.67 6.57
CA ARG A 568 29.86 -9.65 8.04
C ARG A 568 28.45 -9.61 8.63
N PHE A 569 27.38 -9.51 7.82
CA PHE A 569 26.00 -9.43 8.31
C PHE A 569 24.97 -9.85 7.24
N THR A 570 24.16 -10.88 7.51
CA THR A 570 23.05 -11.34 6.64
C THR A 570 21.66 -10.97 7.18
N GLY A 571 21.58 -10.03 8.13
CA GLY A 571 20.34 -9.66 8.81
C GLY A 571 19.32 -8.90 7.94
N ILE A 572 18.34 -8.25 8.57
CA ILE A 572 17.20 -7.58 7.91
C ILE A 572 17.61 -6.66 6.73
N PRO A 573 18.65 -5.81 6.83
CA PRO A 573 19.04 -4.96 5.69
C PRO A 573 19.50 -5.74 4.46
N ALA A 574 20.13 -6.91 4.64
CA ALA A 574 20.55 -7.75 3.52
C ALA A 574 19.34 -8.38 2.81
N VAL A 575 18.35 -8.82 3.59
CA VAL A 575 17.09 -9.35 3.05
C VAL A 575 16.30 -8.26 2.32
N GLU A 576 16.26 -7.03 2.86
CA GLU A 576 15.65 -5.87 2.21
C GLU A 576 16.30 -5.58 0.84
N GLN A 577 17.63 -5.56 0.77
CA GLN A 577 18.37 -5.39 -0.48
C GLN A 577 18.14 -6.52 -1.48
N TRP A 578 18.13 -7.77 -1.00
CA TRP A 578 17.86 -8.93 -1.83
C TRP A 578 16.43 -8.87 -2.40
N LEU A 579 15.42 -8.53 -1.60
CA LEU A 579 14.04 -8.38 -2.08
C LEU A 579 13.90 -7.28 -3.15
N HIS A 580 14.58 -6.15 -2.96
CA HIS A 580 14.59 -5.11 -3.99
C HIS A 580 15.16 -5.62 -5.31
N ARG A 581 16.23 -6.45 -5.27
CA ARG A 581 16.82 -7.08 -6.47
C ARG A 581 15.92 -8.14 -7.08
N ALA A 582 15.37 -9.03 -6.26
CA ALA A 582 14.48 -10.13 -6.67
C ALA A 582 13.20 -9.63 -7.36
N THR A 583 12.78 -8.40 -7.07
CA THR A 583 11.57 -7.80 -7.64
C THR A 583 11.83 -6.86 -8.81
N LEU A 584 13.10 -6.62 -9.20
CA LEU A 584 13.45 -5.64 -10.25
C LEU A 584 12.79 -5.97 -11.58
N ASN A 585 12.92 -7.21 -12.05
CA ASN A 585 12.41 -7.63 -13.37
C ASN A 585 10.89 -7.42 -13.50
N LYS A 586 10.13 -7.81 -12.47
CA LYS A 586 8.67 -7.64 -12.48
C LYS A 586 8.26 -6.17 -12.40
N ARG A 587 8.95 -5.36 -11.59
CA ARG A 587 8.74 -3.91 -11.52
C ARG A 587 9.07 -3.23 -12.83
N GLU A 588 10.19 -3.58 -13.45
CA GLU A 588 10.62 -3.02 -14.73
C GLU A 588 9.60 -3.32 -15.83
N LYS A 589 9.18 -4.58 -15.94
CA LYS A 589 8.13 -5.01 -16.90
C LYS A 589 6.82 -4.24 -16.70
N HIS A 590 6.38 -4.09 -15.45
CA HIS A 590 5.18 -3.31 -15.16
C HIS A 590 5.33 -1.84 -15.56
N LEU A 591 6.46 -1.21 -15.26
CA LEU A 591 6.71 0.17 -15.68
C LEU A 591 6.70 0.31 -17.19
N ASP A 592 7.25 -0.66 -17.93
CA ASP A 592 7.21 -0.69 -19.40
C ASP A 592 5.76 -0.78 -19.92
N GLU A 593 4.94 -1.67 -19.37
CA GLU A 593 3.53 -1.81 -19.73
C GLU A 593 2.76 -0.50 -19.50
N ILE A 594 2.99 0.18 -18.37
CA ILE A 594 2.36 1.48 -18.07
C ILE A 594 2.85 2.59 -19.01
N LEU A 595 4.16 2.63 -19.30
CA LEU A 595 4.74 3.62 -20.21
C LEU A 595 4.27 3.41 -21.65
N ASP A 596 4.12 2.16 -22.09
CA ASP A 596 3.51 1.82 -23.37
C ASP A 596 2.04 2.24 -23.42
N GLY A 597 1.28 2.06 -22.33
CA GLY A 597 -0.08 2.58 -22.18
C GLY A 597 -0.15 4.10 -22.38
N TYR A 598 0.67 4.85 -21.65
CA TYR A 598 0.76 6.31 -21.81
C TYR A 598 1.24 6.73 -23.20
N GLN A 599 2.16 5.99 -23.82
CA GLN A 599 2.59 6.28 -25.18
C GLN A 599 1.50 6.02 -26.21
N SER A 600 0.69 4.97 -26.03
CA SER A 600 -0.48 4.70 -26.86
C SER A 600 -1.48 5.86 -26.80
N GLN A 601 -1.77 6.36 -25.60
CA GLN A 601 -2.61 7.54 -25.40
C GLN A 601 -2.04 8.80 -26.08
N LEU A 602 -0.73 9.02 -25.99
CA LEU A 602 -0.05 10.11 -26.67
C LEU A 602 -0.13 9.96 -28.20
N ALA A 603 0.03 8.75 -28.72
CA ALA A 603 -0.08 8.46 -30.15
C ALA A 603 -1.51 8.71 -30.64
N MET A 604 -2.51 8.28 -29.89
CA MET A 604 -3.92 8.54 -30.17
C MET A 604 -4.18 10.05 -30.26
N MET A 605 -3.71 10.82 -29.27
CA MET A 605 -3.82 12.29 -29.32
C MET A 605 -3.08 12.92 -30.49
N ARG A 606 -1.93 12.38 -30.88
CA ARG A 606 -1.18 12.85 -32.06
C ARG A 606 -1.92 12.59 -33.35
N ILE A 607 -2.55 11.43 -33.52
CA ILE A 607 -3.35 11.11 -34.70
C ILE A 607 -4.49 12.13 -34.85
N TYR A 608 -5.16 12.49 -33.75
CA TYR A 608 -6.28 13.45 -33.81
C TYR A 608 -5.86 14.93 -33.84
N SER A 609 -4.67 15.26 -33.32
CA SER A 609 -4.12 16.62 -33.39
C SER A 609 -3.27 16.87 -34.63
N GLN A 610 -3.00 15.84 -35.44
CA GLN A 610 -2.37 16.01 -36.74
C GLN A 610 -3.25 16.94 -37.57
N THR A 611 -2.64 18.02 -38.06
CA THR A 611 -3.25 18.96 -38.99
C THR A 611 -3.40 18.37 -40.39
N SER A 612 -3.76 17.08 -40.51
CA SER A 612 -4.23 16.51 -41.77
C SER A 612 -5.51 17.21 -42.25
N GLY A 613 -6.18 17.99 -41.40
CA GLY A 613 -7.21 18.95 -41.84
C GLY A 613 -6.71 20.11 -42.73
N LYS A 614 -5.40 20.29 -42.96
CA LYS A 614 -4.89 21.24 -43.97
C LYS A 614 -4.63 20.63 -45.35
N HIS A 615 -4.62 19.30 -45.46
CA HIS A 615 -4.36 18.55 -46.70
C HIS A 615 -5.23 17.29 -46.82
N GLY A 616 -6.41 17.29 -46.22
CA GLY A 616 -7.43 16.36 -46.66
C GLY A 616 -7.80 16.79 -48.07
N ASP A 617 -7.38 16.03 -49.07
CA ASP A 617 -8.04 16.08 -50.38
C ASP A 617 -9.46 15.56 -50.14
N PHE A 618 -10.32 16.49 -49.73
CA PHE A 618 -11.74 16.26 -49.72
C PHE A 618 -12.20 16.56 -51.14
N ASP A 619 -12.28 15.53 -51.97
CA ASP A 619 -12.96 15.58 -53.25
C ASP A 619 -14.46 15.70 -53.00
N PHE A 620 -14.90 16.89 -52.56
CA PHE A 620 -16.31 17.23 -52.62
C PHE A 620 -16.62 17.59 -54.06
N THR A 621 -17.53 16.83 -54.67
CA THR A 621 -18.12 17.27 -55.92
C THR A 621 -19.02 18.48 -55.66
N ARG A 622 -19.15 19.35 -56.67
CA ARG A 622 -20.04 20.50 -56.61
C ARG A 622 -21.47 20.08 -56.23
N ASP A 623 -21.93 18.95 -56.75
CA ASP A 623 -23.25 18.38 -56.47
C ASP A 623 -23.44 18.01 -54.99
N GLU A 624 -22.42 17.47 -54.33
CA GLU A 624 -22.50 17.12 -52.90
C GLU A 624 -22.58 18.36 -52.02
N VAL A 625 -21.83 19.40 -52.36
CA VAL A 625 -21.92 20.69 -51.67
C VAL A 625 -23.29 21.31 -51.93
N GLU A 626 -23.74 21.36 -53.19
CA GLU A 626 -25.04 21.93 -53.54
C GLU A 626 -26.20 21.17 -52.89
N GLN A 627 -26.15 19.84 -52.77
CA GLN A 627 -27.14 19.05 -52.02
C GLN A 627 -27.12 19.37 -50.52
N ALA A 628 -25.93 19.48 -49.91
CA ALA A 628 -25.80 19.77 -48.49
C ALA A 628 -26.34 21.16 -48.13
N VAL A 629 -26.19 22.15 -49.01
CA VAL A 629 -26.69 23.51 -48.81
C VAL A 629 -28.09 23.73 -49.41
N ALA A 630 -28.62 22.80 -50.22
CA ALA A 630 -29.89 22.96 -50.95
C ALA A 630 -31.07 23.34 -50.05
N ARG A 631 -31.20 22.67 -48.89
CA ARG A 631 -32.28 22.98 -47.94
C ARG A 631 -32.13 24.40 -47.38
N THR A 632 -30.91 24.80 -47.04
CA THR A 632 -30.60 26.13 -46.51
C THR A 632 -30.85 27.20 -47.57
N HIS A 633 -30.39 26.98 -48.81
CA HIS A 633 -30.67 27.86 -49.94
C HIS A 633 -32.17 28.00 -50.21
N SER A 634 -32.94 26.91 -50.20
CA SER A 634 -34.40 26.96 -50.37
C SER A 634 -35.07 27.84 -49.31
N ILE A 635 -34.70 27.67 -48.03
CA ILE A 635 -35.23 28.49 -46.93
C ILE A 635 -34.90 29.98 -47.13
N PHE A 636 -33.67 30.31 -47.53
CA PHE A 636 -33.28 31.69 -47.77
C PHE A 636 -33.96 32.28 -49.01
N VAL A 637 -34.13 31.50 -50.08
CA VAL A 637 -34.84 31.93 -51.29
C VAL A 637 -36.31 32.22 -50.99
N GLU A 638 -36.99 31.39 -50.20
CA GLU A 638 -38.36 31.67 -49.76
C GLU A 638 -38.45 32.96 -48.94
N LYS A 639 -37.55 33.15 -47.96
CA LYS A 639 -37.51 34.36 -47.13
C LYS A 639 -37.22 35.62 -47.95
N LEU A 640 -36.22 35.57 -48.84
CA LEU A 640 -35.89 36.67 -49.73
C LEU A 640 -37.06 36.99 -50.67
N SER A 641 -37.69 35.97 -51.25
CA SER A 641 -38.83 36.15 -52.15
C SER A 641 -40.03 36.76 -51.44
N ALA A 642 -40.31 36.34 -50.20
CA ALA A 642 -41.36 36.94 -49.37
C ALA A 642 -41.06 38.41 -49.04
N THR A 643 -39.80 38.70 -48.68
CA THR A 643 -39.35 40.07 -48.36
C THR A 643 -39.43 40.97 -49.60
N LEU A 644 -38.98 40.48 -50.76
CA LEU A 644 -39.05 41.19 -52.04
C LEU A 644 -40.50 41.44 -52.47
N LYS A 645 -41.40 40.46 -52.29
CA LYS A 645 -42.84 40.66 -52.54
C LYS A 645 -43.43 41.73 -51.61
N GLY A 646 -43.06 41.74 -50.33
CA GLY A 646 -43.47 42.79 -49.40
C GLY A 646 -43.02 44.17 -49.83
N ALA A 647 -41.72 44.31 -50.15
CA ALA A 647 -41.16 45.57 -50.63
C ALA A 647 -41.79 46.04 -51.96
N ALA A 648 -42.08 45.12 -52.89
CA ALA A 648 -42.74 45.45 -54.15
C ALA A 648 -44.17 45.97 -53.93
N MET A 649 -44.95 45.38 -53.01
CA MET A 649 -46.27 45.90 -52.65
C MET A 649 -46.20 47.26 -51.96
N GLU A 650 -45.20 47.50 -51.12
CA GLU A 650 -44.98 48.82 -50.52
C GLU A 650 -44.67 49.88 -51.59
N ILE A 651 -43.88 49.54 -52.60
CA ILE A 651 -43.59 50.42 -53.73
C ILE A 651 -44.85 50.69 -54.58
N GLU A 652 -45.68 49.67 -54.83
CA GLU A 652 -46.96 49.85 -55.55
C GLU A 652 -47.96 50.73 -54.79
N ASN A 653 -47.89 50.75 -53.45
CA ASN A 653 -48.73 51.59 -52.60
C ASN A 653 -48.24 53.05 -52.48
N LEU A 654 -47.07 53.39 -53.01
CA LEU A 654 -46.62 54.79 -53.07
C LEU A 654 -47.38 55.51 -54.19
N ASP A 655 -48.27 56.44 -53.82
CA ASP A 655 -48.88 57.39 -54.76
C ASP A 655 -47.84 58.49 -55.10
N PRO A 656 -47.29 58.54 -56.32
CA PRO A 656 -46.24 59.50 -56.68
C PRO A 656 -46.76 60.95 -56.75
N LEU A 657 -48.06 61.18 -56.60
CA LEU A 657 -48.69 62.51 -56.64
C LEU A 657 -49.65 62.68 -55.45
N GLU A 658 -49.10 62.73 -54.22
CA GLU A 658 -49.84 63.14 -53.02
C GLU A 658 -50.67 64.40 -53.34
N HIS A 659 -51.99 64.24 -53.38
CA HIS A 659 -52.97 65.29 -53.70
C HIS A 659 -53.05 65.71 -55.17
N ARG A 660 -53.07 64.75 -56.10
CA ARG A 660 -53.39 64.92 -57.53
C ARG A 660 -54.49 65.95 -57.80
N ASP A 661 -55.62 65.90 -57.09
CA ASP A 661 -56.73 66.85 -57.27
C ASP A 661 -56.42 68.28 -56.83
N ARG A 662 -55.53 68.46 -55.84
CA ARG A 662 -55.05 69.78 -55.41
C ARG A 662 -54.07 70.35 -56.44
N ALA A 663 -53.17 69.51 -56.98
CA ALA A 663 -52.25 69.90 -58.04
C ALA A 663 -52.98 70.31 -59.33
N ILE A 664 -53.97 69.52 -59.77
CA ILE A 664 -54.80 69.83 -60.94
C ILE A 664 -55.58 71.14 -60.74
N ARG A 665 -56.22 71.33 -59.57
CA ARG A 665 -56.95 72.57 -59.27
C ARG A 665 -56.05 73.81 -59.26
N LYS A 666 -54.84 73.70 -58.70
CA LYS A 666 -53.86 74.80 -58.66
C LYS A 666 -53.39 75.15 -60.08
N PHE A 667 -53.11 74.15 -60.91
CA PHE A 667 -52.74 74.36 -62.31
C PHE A 667 -53.86 75.02 -63.11
N VAL A 668 -55.11 74.58 -62.99
CA VAL A 668 -56.25 75.19 -63.71
C VAL A 668 -56.47 76.65 -63.30
N ALA A 669 -56.32 76.98 -62.01
CA ALA A 669 -56.42 78.36 -61.54
C ALA A 669 -55.29 79.26 -62.08
N GLU A 670 -54.08 78.70 -62.22
CA GLU A 670 -52.89 79.45 -62.64
C GLU A 670 -52.77 79.55 -64.17
N ALA A 671 -53.26 78.55 -64.91
CA ALA A 671 -53.25 78.48 -66.38
C ALA A 671 -53.99 79.66 -67.03
N ASN A 672 -55.14 80.08 -66.48
CA ASN A 672 -55.87 81.25 -66.99
C ASN A 672 -55.07 82.55 -66.81
N ASN A 673 -54.37 82.70 -65.68
CA ASN A 673 -53.52 83.85 -65.43
C ASN A 673 -52.30 83.87 -66.37
N ILE A 674 -51.70 82.71 -66.63
CA ILE A 674 -50.58 82.55 -67.57
C ILE A 674 -51.03 82.91 -69.00
N ALA A 675 -52.16 82.36 -69.47
CA ALA A 675 -52.67 82.63 -70.81
C ALA A 675 -53.04 84.10 -71.02
N PHE A 676 -53.64 84.76 -70.02
CA PHE A 676 -53.91 86.22 -70.09
C PHE A 676 -52.63 87.05 -70.26
N ARG A 677 -51.51 86.60 -69.69
CA ARG A 677 -50.23 87.31 -69.79
C ARG A 677 -49.53 87.13 -71.14
N TRP A 678 -49.92 86.19 -71.99
CA TRP A 678 -49.34 86.03 -73.32
C TRP A 678 -49.60 87.21 -74.26
N ALA A 679 -50.57 88.08 -73.95
CA ALA A 679 -50.78 89.34 -74.66
C ALA A 679 -49.69 90.40 -74.36
N TYR A 680 -48.83 90.16 -73.37
CA TYR A 680 -47.74 91.04 -72.98
C TYR A 680 -46.42 90.54 -73.58
N LYS A 681 -45.53 91.47 -73.92
CA LYS A 681 -44.24 91.16 -74.58
C LYS A 681 -43.34 90.26 -73.74
N PHE A 682 -43.49 90.30 -72.41
CA PHE A 682 -42.78 89.45 -71.46
C PHE A 682 -43.80 88.81 -70.50
N PRO A 683 -44.36 87.64 -70.85
CA PRO A 683 -45.49 87.05 -70.13
C PRO A 683 -45.16 86.59 -68.71
N ASP A 684 -43.92 86.14 -68.47
CA ASP A 684 -43.49 85.55 -67.19
C ASP A 684 -43.12 86.59 -66.13
N ASP A 685 -42.89 87.85 -66.53
CA ASP A 685 -42.64 88.97 -65.62
C ASP A 685 -43.97 89.60 -65.20
N LYS A 686 -44.33 89.45 -63.91
CA LYS A 686 -45.61 89.89 -63.36
C LYS A 686 -45.81 91.42 -63.38
N GLN A 687 -44.75 92.22 -63.53
CA GLN A 687 -44.83 93.68 -63.51
C GLN A 687 -44.83 94.31 -64.91
N SER A 688 -44.63 93.52 -65.97
CA SER A 688 -44.60 94.02 -67.36
C SER A 688 -45.98 94.50 -67.84
N THR A 689 -46.07 95.76 -68.25
CA THR A 689 -47.30 96.40 -68.79
C THR A 689 -47.25 96.62 -70.31
N LEU A 690 -46.14 96.24 -70.96
CA LEU A 690 -45.91 96.41 -72.39
C LEU A 690 -46.64 95.33 -73.21
N LYS A 691 -47.76 95.70 -73.83
CA LYS A 691 -48.55 94.82 -74.72
C LYS A 691 -47.99 94.82 -76.15
N ILE A 692 -48.11 93.68 -76.84
CA ILE A 692 -47.64 93.54 -78.22
C ILE A 692 -48.62 94.25 -79.16
N SER A 693 -48.17 95.30 -79.87
CA SER A 693 -48.96 95.98 -80.91
C SER A 693 -48.82 95.26 -82.26
N PHE A 694 -49.92 94.73 -82.80
CA PHE A 694 -49.96 94.09 -84.11
C PHE A 694 -49.74 95.10 -85.25
N VAL A 695 -48.67 94.95 -86.03
CA VAL A 695 -48.51 95.62 -87.33
C VAL A 695 -49.03 94.68 -88.41
N LYS A 696 -50.14 95.06 -89.06
CA LYS A 696 -50.63 94.46 -90.32
C LYS A 696 -49.60 94.70 -91.43
N ARG A 697 -49.15 93.63 -92.10
CA ARG A 697 -48.83 93.63 -93.55
C ARG A 697 -49.02 92.21 -94.10
N LEU A 698 -49.87 92.18 -95.15
CA LEU A 698 -50.19 91.18 -96.17
C LEU A 698 -49.71 89.74 -95.97
#